data_AF-A0A1V3XEA2-F1
#
_entry.id   AF-A0A1V3XEA2-F1
#
_cell.length_a   1.000
_cell.length_b   1.000
_cell.length_c   1.000
_cell.angle_alpha   90.00
_cell.angle_beta   90.00
_cell.angle_gamma   90.00
#
_symmetry.space_group_name_H-M   'P 1'
#
loop_
_entity.id
_entity.type
_entity.pdbx_description
1 polymer ?
#
loop_
_entity_poly.entity_id
_entity_poly.type
_entity_poly.pdbx_seq_one_letter_code
_entity_poly.pdbx_strand_id
1 'polypeptide(L)'
;MTRNAQRVRSDDCPNLDQAGLRGLLRVVGAEHPYLRTTHIDVDDHTDADQVARQLLAGSDEDETAWRQGQWLTARLCPAPLRSEERETTVADHDRHLVRLQIRTPGDLRTMEVAAAERIPPGPGQIEVAVSASSVNFADVLIAFGRYPAFDDLSPQFGADFAGVVTAVGSDVTDHQIGDRVGGMSSAGCWGSFITCDARLATTLPPGLTDRQAAAVTTAHATAWYSLVDLARIEAGDKVLIHSATGGVGQAAIAIARFAGAEIFATAGSPKRRELLRDMGIDHVYDSRGSEFADQIRRDTDGYGVDVVLNSLTGTAQRAGLALLSFGGRFVEIGKRDIYDDTRLALFTLRRNLTFHAVDLALMTLTHPSRIRDMLSTVYRLVADGALPMPQSRHYPITQAAEAIRTMSTAGHTGKLVLDIPHTGRSTVVLPPEQIPVFRPDGSYIITGGLGGLGLFLAEKMADAGAGRIVLNSRAQPDQKARETIDLVKATGSDVVVECGDIAQPATAGRLAATATATGLPVRGVLHAAAVVEDAILSNVTDELIERDWRPKVHGAWHLHQATATQPLDWFAVFSSAAALLGSPGQGAYAAANSWLDAFVQWRRVRGLPATAIAWGPWAEVGRGAHLAENADTTMIAPDEGAYAFEALLRHTRAYSGYVPVVGSPWLTALAARSRFAEGFHSPTRNRPGESTFRGELLELALEEWPGRLRRLISEQIAVILRRSVDPDRPLSEYGLDSLGNLELRTRIETEVGIRCSPTDVTTVRDFADYLCEKLAVKETIR
;
A
#
# COMPACT_ATOMS: atom_id res chain seq x y z
N MET A 1 3.86 -26.27 33.50
CA MET A 1 2.64 -25.45 33.53
C MET A 1 3.01 -24.05 33.99
N THR A 2 2.47 -23.02 33.36
CA THR A 2 2.64 -21.61 33.74
C THR A 2 1.29 -20.91 33.81
N ARG A 3 1.24 -19.71 34.39
CA ARG A 3 0.02 -18.89 34.50
C ARG A 3 0.21 -17.57 33.78
N ASN A 4 -0.57 -17.37 32.72
CA ASN A 4 -0.54 -16.19 31.85
C ASN A 4 0.87 -15.79 31.39
N ALA A 5 1.80 -16.74 31.23
CA ALA A 5 3.20 -16.42 30.92
C ALA A 5 3.40 -15.88 29.50
N GLN A 6 2.40 -16.06 28.62
CA GLN A 6 2.42 -15.55 27.26
C GLN A 6 1.08 -14.94 26.85
N ARG A 7 1.14 -14.04 25.87
CA ARG A 7 -0.04 -13.45 25.25
C ARG A 7 -0.58 -14.40 24.17
N VAL A 8 -1.81 -14.86 24.34
CA VAL A 8 -2.49 -15.73 23.36
C VAL A 8 -3.68 -15.01 22.76
N ARG A 9 -4.39 -14.21 23.56
CA ARG A 9 -5.45 -13.31 23.11
C ARG A 9 -5.02 -11.85 23.15
N SER A 10 -5.73 -10.98 22.44
CA SER A 10 -5.38 -9.57 22.35
C SER A 10 -5.47 -8.82 23.68
N ASP A 11 -6.30 -9.29 24.62
CA ASP A 11 -6.53 -8.75 25.96
C ASP A 11 -5.62 -9.34 27.05
N ASP A 12 -4.84 -10.39 26.74
CA ASP A 12 -3.94 -11.01 27.72
C ASP A 12 -2.81 -10.04 28.14
N CYS A 13 -2.54 -9.98 29.45
CA CYS A 13 -1.35 -9.34 30.01
C CYS A 13 -0.37 -10.42 30.48
N PRO A 14 0.83 -10.53 29.87
CA PRO A 14 1.80 -11.54 30.27
C PRO A 14 2.28 -11.39 31.73
N ASN A 15 2.36 -12.50 32.43
CA ASN A 15 3.02 -12.67 33.71
C ASN A 15 4.53 -12.85 33.49
N LEU A 16 5.29 -11.79 33.75
CA LEU A 16 6.73 -11.76 33.50
C LEU A 16 7.52 -12.72 34.40
N ASP A 17 7.00 -13.09 35.57
CA ASP A 17 7.72 -13.98 36.51
C ASP A 17 7.96 -15.37 35.91
N GLN A 18 7.09 -15.80 34.98
CA GLN A 18 7.15 -17.12 34.36
C GLN A 18 7.44 -17.08 32.86
N ALA A 19 7.50 -15.89 32.26
CA ALA A 19 7.66 -15.70 30.82
C ALA A 19 8.94 -16.33 30.25
N GLY A 20 10.04 -16.30 31.00
CA GLY A 20 11.32 -16.87 30.57
C GLY A 20 11.29 -18.39 30.41
N LEU A 21 10.38 -19.08 31.12
CA LEU A 21 10.33 -20.55 31.11
C LEU A 21 9.99 -21.11 29.73
N ARG A 22 9.26 -20.35 28.90
CA ARG A 22 8.89 -20.78 27.54
C ARG A 22 10.11 -21.14 26.69
N GLY A 23 11.13 -20.27 26.65
CA GLY A 23 12.35 -20.50 25.88
C GLY A 23 13.17 -21.65 26.43
N LEU A 24 13.29 -21.74 27.76
CA LEU A 24 13.97 -22.85 28.41
C LEU A 24 13.34 -24.19 28.03
N LEU A 25 12.01 -24.31 28.15
CA LEU A 25 11.28 -25.54 27.84
C LEU A 25 11.46 -25.96 26.37
N ARG A 26 11.52 -25.00 25.44
CA ARG A 26 11.83 -25.27 24.03
C ARG A 26 13.23 -25.87 23.85
N VAL A 27 14.23 -25.35 24.56
CA VAL A 27 15.60 -25.90 24.53
C VAL A 27 15.65 -27.30 25.15
N VAL A 28 14.97 -27.52 26.28
CA VAL A 28 14.88 -28.84 26.92
C VAL A 28 14.25 -29.87 25.97
N GLY A 29 13.17 -29.51 25.26
CA GLY A 29 12.57 -30.37 24.25
C GLY A 29 13.50 -30.68 23.06
N ALA A 30 14.40 -29.76 22.73
CA ALA A 30 15.40 -29.95 21.69
C ALA A 30 16.57 -30.85 22.13
N GLU A 31 17.07 -30.68 23.35
CA GLU A 31 18.18 -31.46 23.91
C GLU A 31 17.75 -32.87 24.34
N HIS A 32 16.54 -33.00 24.88
CA HIS A 32 16.02 -34.24 25.47
C HIS A 32 14.65 -34.60 24.88
N PRO A 33 14.55 -34.90 23.57
CA PRO A 33 13.27 -35.13 22.88
C PRO A 33 12.47 -36.31 23.46
N TYR A 34 13.13 -37.28 24.09
CA TYR A 34 12.47 -38.42 24.75
C TYR A 34 11.60 -38.01 25.95
N LEU A 35 11.81 -36.82 26.52
CA LEU A 35 10.99 -36.30 27.62
C LEU A 35 9.63 -35.77 27.15
N ARG A 36 9.45 -35.48 25.85
CA ARG A 36 8.25 -34.84 25.28
C ARG A 36 7.83 -33.61 26.11
N THR A 37 8.74 -32.65 26.23
CA THR A 37 8.54 -31.46 27.06
C THR A 37 7.37 -30.61 26.54
N THR A 38 6.22 -30.67 27.21
CA THR A 38 5.04 -29.86 26.89
C THR A 38 4.90 -28.64 27.81
N HIS A 39 4.69 -27.47 27.20
CA HIS A 39 4.32 -26.22 27.88
C HIS A 39 2.80 -26.03 27.86
N ILE A 40 2.19 -25.90 29.05
CA ILE A 40 0.77 -25.61 29.26
C ILE A 40 0.66 -24.28 30.00
N ASP A 41 0.14 -23.24 29.35
CA ASP A 41 -0.09 -21.93 29.96
C ASP A 41 -1.58 -21.71 30.29
N VAL A 42 -1.91 -21.46 31.55
CA VAL A 42 -3.30 -21.33 32.02
C VAL A 42 -3.64 -19.91 32.43
N ASP A 43 -4.90 -19.53 32.37
CA ASP A 43 -5.40 -18.30 33.01
C ASP A 43 -5.94 -18.57 34.42
N ASP A 44 -6.39 -17.52 35.12
CA ASP A 44 -6.95 -17.63 36.47
C ASP A 44 -8.33 -18.33 36.51
N HIS A 45 -8.94 -18.55 35.34
CA HIS A 45 -10.27 -19.13 35.19
C HIS A 45 -10.24 -20.59 34.72
N THR A 46 -9.06 -21.13 34.46
CA THR A 46 -8.88 -22.50 33.98
C THR A 46 -9.12 -23.48 35.12
N ASP A 47 -10.03 -24.43 34.90
CA ASP A 47 -10.35 -25.48 35.87
C ASP A 47 -9.27 -26.57 35.89
N ALA A 48 -8.97 -27.12 37.07
CA ALA A 48 -8.04 -28.24 37.22
C ALA A 48 -8.48 -29.45 36.38
N ASP A 49 -9.79 -29.68 36.23
CA ASP A 49 -10.34 -30.76 35.41
C ASP A 49 -10.03 -30.58 33.91
N GLN A 50 -9.86 -29.35 33.42
CA GLN A 50 -9.44 -29.09 32.04
C GLN A 50 -7.98 -29.47 31.83
N VAL A 51 -7.11 -29.06 32.76
CA VAL A 51 -5.69 -29.39 32.72
C VAL A 51 -5.48 -30.90 32.88
N ALA A 52 -6.17 -31.55 33.82
CA ALA A 52 -6.12 -32.99 34.01
C ALA A 52 -6.55 -33.75 32.74
N ARG A 53 -7.62 -33.31 32.07
CA ARG A 53 -8.03 -33.89 30.78
C ARG A 53 -6.94 -33.77 29.72
N GLN A 54 -6.29 -32.62 29.60
CA GLN A 54 -5.19 -32.46 28.64
C GLN A 54 -4.02 -33.40 28.95
N LEU A 55 -3.62 -33.49 30.22
CA LEU A 55 -2.52 -34.38 30.65
C LEU A 55 -2.82 -35.86 30.36
N LEU A 56 -4.09 -36.26 30.48
CA LEU A 56 -4.52 -37.64 30.22
C LEU A 56 -4.83 -37.94 28.74
N ALA A 57 -5.02 -36.91 27.92
CA ALA A 57 -5.40 -37.05 26.51
C ALA A 57 -4.26 -37.58 25.61
N GLY A 58 -2.99 -37.46 26.03
CA GLY A 58 -1.85 -37.92 25.25
C GLY A 58 -1.62 -37.13 23.96
N SER A 59 -1.93 -35.83 23.97
CA SER A 59 -1.72 -34.94 22.83
C SER A 59 -0.22 -34.81 22.50
N ASP A 60 0.10 -34.78 21.20
CA ASP A 60 1.47 -34.54 20.68
C ASP A 60 1.82 -33.04 20.58
N GLU A 61 1.06 -32.17 21.24
CA GLU A 61 1.33 -30.73 21.27
C GLU A 61 2.40 -30.39 22.30
N ASP A 62 3.43 -29.65 21.87
CA ASP A 62 4.52 -29.21 22.76
C ASP A 62 4.23 -27.86 23.42
N GLU A 63 3.30 -27.06 22.88
CA GLU A 63 2.97 -25.74 23.42
C GLU A 63 1.47 -25.44 23.26
N THR A 64 0.83 -25.18 24.40
CA THR A 64 -0.63 -25.03 24.50
C THR A 64 -1.00 -23.97 25.53
N ALA A 65 -2.23 -23.47 25.43
CA ALA A 65 -2.80 -22.57 26.42
C ALA A 65 -4.29 -22.84 26.68
N TRP A 66 -4.73 -22.49 27.88
CA TRP A 66 -6.14 -22.42 28.25
C TRP A 66 -6.53 -20.96 28.50
N ARG A 67 -7.60 -20.51 27.84
CA ARG A 67 -8.19 -19.16 28.02
C ARG A 67 -9.71 -19.26 28.07
N GLN A 68 -10.31 -18.85 29.19
CA GLN A 68 -11.77 -18.85 29.39
C GLN A 68 -12.43 -20.19 29.00
N GLY A 69 -11.78 -21.30 29.39
CA GLY A 69 -12.23 -22.66 29.10
C GLY A 69 -12.08 -23.15 27.66
N GLN A 70 -11.41 -22.38 26.80
CA GLN A 70 -11.00 -22.83 25.46
C GLN A 70 -9.55 -23.31 25.49
N TRP A 71 -9.31 -24.46 24.85
CA TRP A 71 -7.97 -24.99 24.61
C TRP A 71 -7.43 -24.45 23.29
N LEU A 72 -6.19 -23.95 23.32
CA LEU A 72 -5.51 -23.29 22.22
C LEU A 72 -4.15 -23.95 22.01
N THR A 73 -3.76 -24.15 20.75
CA THR A 73 -2.47 -24.75 20.37
C THR A 73 -1.60 -23.72 19.66
N ALA A 74 -0.28 -23.79 19.86
CA ALA A 74 0.66 -22.86 19.23
C ALA A 74 1.12 -23.39 17.86
N ARG A 75 1.23 -22.49 16.89
CA ARG A 75 1.78 -22.76 15.55
C ARG A 75 2.72 -21.65 15.12
N LEU A 76 3.83 -22.03 14.51
CA LEU A 76 4.77 -21.15 13.85
C LEU A 76 4.38 -21.04 12.38
N CYS A 77 4.22 -19.81 11.89
CA CYS A 77 3.92 -19.54 10.49
C CYS A 77 4.74 -18.35 9.98
N PRO A 78 5.08 -18.32 8.68
CA PRO A 78 5.56 -17.10 8.03
C PRO A 78 4.45 -16.04 8.07
N ALA A 79 4.75 -14.87 8.63
CA ALA A 79 3.82 -13.75 8.68
C ALA A 79 4.50 -12.52 8.06
N PRO A 80 4.31 -12.22 6.76
CA PRO A 80 4.77 -10.95 6.20
C PRO A 80 4.09 -9.77 6.91
N LEU A 81 4.69 -8.58 6.84
CA LEU A 81 4.06 -7.37 7.36
C LEU A 81 2.77 -7.08 6.58
N ARG A 82 1.69 -6.78 7.31
CA ARG A 82 0.36 -6.61 6.74
C ARG A 82 -0.11 -5.17 6.81
N SER A 83 -1.10 -4.84 5.99
CA SER A 83 -1.66 -3.49 5.94
C SER A 83 -2.31 -3.03 7.24
N GLU A 84 -2.82 -3.96 8.04
CA GLU A 84 -3.48 -3.69 9.32
C GLU A 84 -2.48 -3.38 10.43
N GLU A 85 -1.20 -3.68 10.21
CA GLU A 85 -0.12 -3.42 11.14
C GLU A 85 0.53 -2.04 10.92
N ARG A 86 0.03 -1.25 9.98
CA ARG A 86 0.51 0.12 9.73
C ARG A 86 -0.05 1.08 10.77
N GLU A 87 0.73 2.09 11.09
CA GLU A 87 0.29 3.15 11.99
C GLU A 87 -0.82 3.99 11.36
N THR A 88 -1.65 4.57 12.22
CA THR A 88 -2.64 5.57 11.82
C THR A 88 -2.35 6.87 12.55
N THR A 89 -2.71 7.98 11.92
CA THR A 89 -2.56 9.31 12.51
C THR A 89 -3.82 10.12 12.33
N VAL A 90 -4.00 11.15 13.16
CA VAL A 90 -5.10 12.10 13.02
C VAL A 90 -4.63 13.26 12.15
N ALA A 91 -5.27 13.43 11.00
CA ALA A 91 -5.03 14.53 10.09
C ALA A 91 -6.08 15.64 10.30
N ASP A 92 -5.60 16.87 10.56
CA ASP A 92 -6.38 18.09 10.51
C ASP A 92 -6.46 18.56 9.04
N HIS A 93 -7.67 18.63 8.47
CA HIS A 93 -7.85 18.87 7.04
C HIS A 93 -7.36 20.25 6.54
N ASP A 94 -7.26 21.24 7.43
CA ASP A 94 -6.78 22.60 7.14
C ASP A 94 -5.25 22.73 7.21
N ARG A 95 -4.56 21.72 7.77
CA ARG A 95 -3.12 21.79 8.06
C ARG A 95 -2.33 20.68 7.37
N HIS A 96 -2.83 19.46 7.45
CA HIS A 96 -2.11 18.27 7.00
C HIS A 96 -2.49 17.90 5.57
N LEU A 97 -1.48 17.52 4.80
CA LEU A 97 -1.70 16.90 3.50
C LEU A 97 -2.16 15.46 3.71
N VAL A 98 -3.33 15.15 3.16
CA VAL A 98 -3.82 13.79 3.00
C VAL A 98 -4.12 13.55 1.53
N ARG A 99 -3.80 12.36 1.03
CA ARG A 99 -4.02 11.99 -0.37
C ARG A 99 -4.66 10.62 -0.47
N LEU A 100 -5.51 10.45 -1.47
CA LEU A 100 -6.01 9.14 -1.83
C LEU A 100 -4.93 8.36 -2.59
N GLN A 101 -4.77 7.10 -2.20
CA GLN A 101 -3.89 6.15 -2.89
C GLN A 101 -4.58 4.78 -3.01
N ILE A 102 -4.02 3.92 -3.86
CA ILE A 102 -4.43 2.52 -3.96
C ILE A 102 -3.21 1.64 -3.69
N ARG A 103 -3.31 0.78 -2.68
CA ARG A 103 -2.18 -0.10 -2.31
C ARG A 103 -1.97 -1.20 -3.35
N THR A 104 -3.05 -1.79 -3.87
CA THR A 104 -2.99 -2.87 -4.85
C THR A 104 -3.85 -2.49 -6.07
N PRO A 105 -3.23 -1.98 -7.16
CA PRO A 105 -3.95 -1.71 -8.40
C PRO A 105 -4.75 -2.94 -8.86
N GLY A 106 -6.04 -2.75 -9.11
CA GLY A 106 -7.00 -3.79 -9.43
C GLY A 106 -7.91 -4.20 -8.27
N ASP A 107 -7.55 -3.93 -6.99
CA ASP A 107 -8.47 -4.11 -5.86
C ASP A 107 -8.86 -2.76 -5.24
N LEU A 108 -10.03 -2.25 -5.64
CA LEU A 108 -10.53 -0.95 -5.19
C LEU A 108 -10.82 -0.89 -3.67
N ARG A 109 -10.86 -2.03 -2.94
CA ARG A 109 -10.96 -2.03 -1.47
C ARG A 109 -9.68 -1.56 -0.79
N THR A 110 -8.57 -1.59 -1.52
CA THR A 110 -7.27 -1.13 -1.05
C THR A 110 -7.07 0.37 -1.31
N MET A 111 -8.10 1.07 -1.80
CA MET A 111 -8.12 2.53 -1.86
C MET A 111 -8.28 3.08 -0.45
N GLU A 112 -7.35 3.96 -0.08
CA GLU A 112 -7.28 4.52 1.27
C GLU A 112 -6.81 5.97 1.21
N VAL A 113 -7.21 6.76 2.21
CA VAL A 113 -6.66 8.09 2.42
C VAL A 113 -5.45 7.93 3.34
N ALA A 114 -4.32 8.44 2.88
CA ALA A 114 -3.05 8.38 3.60
C ALA A 114 -2.54 9.79 3.88
N ALA A 115 -1.84 9.95 5.00
CA ALA A 115 -1.01 11.14 5.23
C ALA A 115 0.05 11.24 4.11
N ALA A 116 0.44 12.47 3.80
CA ALA A 116 1.57 12.77 2.95
C ALA A 116 2.33 14.00 3.45
N GLU A 117 3.60 14.08 3.09
CA GLU A 117 4.42 15.22 3.44
C GLU A 117 3.97 16.46 2.66
N ARG A 118 3.67 17.54 3.40
CA ARG A 118 3.28 18.82 2.81
C ARG A 118 4.53 19.65 2.55
N ILE A 119 4.92 19.73 1.28
CA ILE A 119 6.13 20.44 0.83
C ILE A 119 5.75 21.85 0.34
N PRO A 120 6.37 22.92 0.87
CA PRO A 120 6.15 24.29 0.39
C PRO A 120 6.44 24.44 -1.12
N PRO A 121 5.72 25.31 -1.84
CA PRO A 121 5.93 25.49 -3.27
C PRO A 121 7.32 26.08 -3.56
N GLY A 122 8.00 25.51 -4.55
CA GLY A 122 9.26 26.03 -5.09
C GLY A 122 9.05 27.16 -6.11
N PRO A 123 10.13 27.66 -6.73
CA PRO A 123 10.05 28.69 -7.77
C PRO A 123 9.10 28.30 -8.91
N GLY A 124 8.23 29.22 -9.32
CA GLY A 124 7.23 29.00 -10.38
C GLY A 124 6.04 28.11 -9.98
N GLN A 125 5.94 27.70 -8.72
CA GLN A 125 4.86 26.83 -8.23
C GLN A 125 3.91 27.56 -7.29
N ILE A 126 2.71 27.02 -7.16
CA ILE A 126 1.73 27.41 -6.15
C ILE A 126 1.28 26.18 -5.37
N GLU A 127 0.87 26.38 -4.12
CA GLU A 127 0.15 25.39 -3.33
C GLU A 127 -1.33 25.75 -3.29
N VAL A 128 -2.19 24.78 -3.59
CA VAL A 128 -3.65 24.94 -3.62
C VAL A 128 -4.28 23.99 -2.62
N ALA A 129 -5.11 24.52 -1.72
CA ALA A 129 -6.04 23.72 -0.93
C ALA A 129 -7.18 23.29 -1.86
N VAL A 130 -7.28 22.00 -2.15
CA VAL A 130 -8.22 21.47 -3.15
C VAL A 130 -9.60 21.30 -2.52
N SER A 131 -10.62 21.92 -3.12
CA SER A 131 -12.02 21.77 -2.73
C SER A 131 -12.72 20.64 -3.48
N ALA A 132 -12.38 20.49 -4.76
CA ALA A 132 -12.98 19.52 -5.65
C ALA A 132 -12.00 19.05 -6.72
N SER A 133 -12.10 17.79 -7.10
CA SER A 133 -11.39 17.19 -8.23
C SER A 133 -12.32 16.24 -8.97
N SER A 134 -12.17 16.11 -10.27
CA SER A 134 -13.03 15.25 -11.07
C SER A 134 -12.50 13.82 -11.17
N VAL A 135 -13.41 12.88 -11.44
CA VAL A 135 -13.06 11.52 -11.84
C VAL A 135 -13.13 11.43 -13.36
N ASN A 136 -12.02 11.00 -13.95
CA ASN A 136 -11.83 10.78 -15.37
C ASN A 136 -11.62 9.28 -15.65
N PHE A 137 -11.83 8.86 -16.90
CA PHE A 137 -11.62 7.46 -17.27
C PHE A 137 -10.14 7.04 -17.13
N ALA A 138 -9.22 8.02 -17.20
CA ALA A 138 -7.82 7.86 -16.84
C ALA A 138 -7.66 7.32 -15.41
N ASP A 139 -8.38 7.87 -14.44
CA ASP A 139 -8.33 7.43 -13.03
C ASP A 139 -8.81 5.99 -12.86
N VAL A 140 -9.80 5.56 -13.66
CA VAL A 140 -10.24 4.16 -13.71
C VAL A 140 -9.09 3.27 -14.18
N LEU A 141 -8.41 3.64 -15.26
CA LEU A 141 -7.27 2.86 -15.77
C LEU A 141 -6.11 2.83 -14.76
N ILE A 142 -5.85 3.93 -14.04
CA ILE A 142 -4.84 3.99 -12.97
C ILE A 142 -5.21 3.03 -11.84
N ALA A 143 -6.47 3.07 -11.38
CA ALA A 143 -6.97 2.19 -10.32
C ALA A 143 -6.84 0.70 -10.68
N PHE A 144 -6.86 0.36 -11.97
CA PHE A 144 -6.73 -1.00 -12.48
C PHE A 144 -5.32 -1.36 -12.98
N GLY A 145 -4.33 -0.46 -12.82
CA GLY A 145 -2.95 -0.70 -13.27
C GLY A 145 -2.80 -0.85 -14.79
N ARG A 146 -3.67 -0.19 -15.56
CA ARG A 146 -3.74 -0.27 -17.03
C ARG A 146 -3.55 1.07 -17.73
N TYR A 147 -3.22 2.13 -17.00
CA TYR A 147 -3.02 3.44 -17.60
C TYR A 147 -1.69 3.47 -18.38
N PRO A 148 -1.71 3.73 -19.69
CA PRO A 148 -0.49 3.92 -20.46
C PRO A 148 0.11 5.28 -20.07
N ALA A 149 1.25 5.25 -19.39
CA ALA A 149 2.01 6.44 -19.02
C ALA A 149 3.14 6.68 -20.02
N PHE A 150 3.42 7.96 -20.26
CA PHE A 150 4.64 8.42 -20.93
C PHE A 150 5.72 8.56 -19.84
N ASP A 151 6.92 8.04 -20.07
CA ASP A 151 8.03 7.90 -19.10
C ASP A 151 7.79 6.95 -17.91
N ASP A 152 8.86 6.68 -17.15
CA ASP A 152 8.87 5.91 -15.89
C ASP A 152 8.12 6.58 -14.71
N LEU A 153 7.33 7.62 -14.98
CA LEU A 153 6.55 8.33 -13.96
C LEU A 153 5.30 7.53 -13.58
N SER A 154 5.20 7.17 -12.30
CA SER A 154 4.04 6.46 -11.77
C SER A 154 2.79 7.37 -11.84
N PRO A 155 1.73 6.94 -12.55
CA PRO A 155 0.55 7.78 -12.74
C PRO A 155 -0.19 7.99 -11.42
N GLN A 156 -0.65 9.22 -11.20
CA GLN A 156 -1.33 9.64 -9.97
C GLN A 156 -2.81 9.92 -10.22
N PHE A 157 -3.64 9.70 -9.20
CA PHE A 157 -5.07 9.96 -9.28
C PHE A 157 -5.41 11.44 -9.30
N GLY A 158 -6.35 11.81 -10.18
CA GLY A 158 -6.87 13.16 -10.32
C GLY A 158 -5.98 14.02 -11.21
N ALA A 159 -6.45 14.25 -12.44
CA ALA A 159 -5.78 15.10 -13.42
C ALA A 159 -6.09 16.60 -13.27
N ASP A 160 -7.17 16.93 -12.55
CA ASP A 160 -7.69 18.29 -12.41
C ASP A 160 -8.06 18.62 -10.97
N PHE A 161 -8.15 19.91 -10.68
CA PHE A 161 -8.54 20.44 -9.37
C PHE A 161 -9.25 21.78 -9.49
N ALA A 162 -10.01 22.11 -8.44
CA ALA A 162 -10.46 23.46 -8.14
C ALA A 162 -10.33 23.70 -6.63
N GLY A 163 -9.88 24.89 -6.24
CA GLY A 163 -9.58 25.20 -4.86
C GLY A 163 -9.07 26.62 -4.63
N VAL A 164 -8.37 26.81 -3.52
CA VAL A 164 -7.87 28.12 -3.09
C VAL A 164 -6.36 28.10 -2.94
N VAL A 165 -5.67 29.10 -3.48
CA VAL A 165 -4.22 29.25 -3.32
C VAL A 165 -3.89 29.52 -1.84
N THR A 166 -2.96 28.74 -1.28
CA THR A 166 -2.54 28.83 0.13
C THR A 166 -1.08 29.25 0.31
N ALA A 167 -0.22 28.95 -0.67
CA ALA A 167 1.14 29.46 -0.73
C ALA A 167 1.55 29.70 -2.18
N VAL A 168 2.48 30.63 -2.38
CA VAL A 168 2.99 31.02 -3.70
C VAL A 168 4.52 30.99 -3.63
N GLY A 169 5.13 30.25 -4.55
CA GLY A 169 6.58 30.17 -4.67
C GLY A 169 7.19 31.44 -5.26
N SER A 170 8.51 31.55 -5.24
CA SER A 170 9.21 32.67 -5.86
C SER A 170 8.93 32.71 -7.37
N ASP A 171 9.05 33.89 -7.98
CA ASP A 171 8.89 34.11 -9.44
C ASP A 171 7.46 33.94 -9.99
N VAL A 172 6.46 33.69 -9.14
CA VAL A 172 5.05 33.68 -9.53
C VAL A 172 4.45 35.07 -9.30
N THR A 173 3.99 35.71 -10.38
CA THR A 173 3.34 37.03 -10.34
C THR A 173 1.84 36.99 -10.60
N ASP A 174 1.36 35.92 -11.23
CA ASP A 174 0.00 35.84 -11.79
C ASP A 174 -1.04 35.30 -10.78
N HIS A 175 -0.59 34.86 -9.59
CA HIS A 175 -1.44 34.30 -8.53
C HIS A 175 -1.05 34.84 -7.16
N GLN A 176 -2.03 34.99 -6.28
CA GLN A 176 -1.84 35.40 -4.88
C GLN A 176 -2.58 34.45 -3.93
N ILE A 177 -2.16 34.43 -2.67
CA ILE A 177 -2.84 33.66 -1.61
C ILE A 177 -4.30 34.12 -1.49
N GLY A 178 -5.22 33.17 -1.44
CA GLY A 178 -6.66 33.41 -1.37
C GLY A 178 -7.37 33.39 -2.73
N ASP A 179 -6.64 33.36 -3.85
CA ASP A 179 -7.25 33.23 -5.16
C ASP A 179 -7.99 31.90 -5.31
N ARG A 180 -9.22 31.95 -5.83
CA ARG A 180 -9.97 30.76 -6.24
C ARG A 180 -9.51 30.36 -7.64
N VAL A 181 -8.90 29.19 -7.74
CA VAL A 181 -8.28 28.72 -8.98
C VAL A 181 -8.80 27.34 -9.38
N GLY A 182 -8.82 27.09 -10.68
CA GLY A 182 -9.03 25.77 -11.26
C GLY A 182 -7.88 25.44 -12.21
N GLY A 183 -7.49 24.17 -12.26
CA GLY A 183 -6.28 23.79 -12.98
C GLY A 183 -6.12 22.30 -13.20
N MET A 184 -4.99 21.93 -13.78
CA MET A 184 -4.57 20.55 -13.99
C MET A 184 -3.23 20.31 -13.32
N SER A 185 -2.97 19.07 -12.88
CA SER A 185 -1.67 18.71 -12.31
C SER A 185 -1.37 17.23 -12.55
N SER A 186 -0.11 16.91 -12.81
CA SER A 186 0.40 15.55 -12.87
C SER A 186 0.75 14.98 -11.48
N ALA A 187 0.76 15.80 -10.43
CA ALA A 187 1.13 15.40 -9.06
C ALA A 187 0.03 14.59 -8.33
N GLY A 188 -1.13 14.43 -8.95
CA GLY A 188 -2.31 13.79 -8.38
C GLY A 188 -3.14 14.74 -7.53
N CYS A 189 -4.37 15.00 -7.96
CA CYS A 189 -5.24 16.02 -7.40
C CYS A 189 -6.23 15.51 -6.34
N TRP A 190 -6.24 14.22 -6.04
CA TRP A 190 -7.12 13.64 -5.03
C TRP A 190 -6.49 13.72 -3.63
N GLY A 191 -6.29 14.94 -3.14
CA GLY A 191 -5.75 15.22 -1.81
C GLY A 191 -6.16 16.59 -1.28
N SER A 192 -5.95 16.86 0.01
CA SER A 192 -6.32 18.13 0.65
C SER A 192 -5.53 19.32 0.11
N PHE A 193 -4.26 19.12 -0.23
CA PHE A 193 -3.41 20.12 -0.87
C PHE A 193 -2.71 19.53 -2.09
N ILE A 194 -2.33 20.39 -3.02
CA ILE A 194 -1.41 20.06 -4.09
C ILE A 194 -0.42 21.20 -4.29
N THR A 195 0.79 20.84 -4.71
CA THR A 195 1.76 21.80 -5.26
C THR A 195 1.81 21.58 -6.77
N CYS A 196 1.59 22.64 -7.55
CA CYS A 196 1.58 22.56 -9.01
C CYS A 196 2.28 23.76 -9.66
N ASP A 197 2.65 23.61 -10.93
CA ASP A 197 3.14 24.71 -11.76
C ASP A 197 2.07 25.80 -11.86
N ALA A 198 2.44 27.06 -11.58
CA ALA A 198 1.55 28.20 -11.60
C ALA A 198 0.87 28.41 -12.98
N ARG A 199 1.53 27.97 -14.06
CA ARG A 199 1.02 28.04 -15.44
C ARG A 199 -0.01 26.96 -15.75
N LEU A 200 -0.34 26.07 -14.82
CA LEU A 200 -1.40 25.08 -15.00
C LEU A 200 -2.69 25.44 -14.25
N ALA A 201 -2.71 26.57 -13.56
CA ALA A 201 -3.85 27.10 -12.83
C ALA A 201 -4.30 28.44 -13.42
N THR A 202 -5.60 28.70 -13.36
CA THR A 202 -6.20 30.00 -13.72
C THR A 202 -7.28 30.37 -12.72
N THR A 203 -7.44 31.67 -12.47
CA THR A 203 -8.46 32.21 -11.58
C THR A 203 -9.86 31.87 -12.10
N LEU A 204 -10.72 31.39 -11.22
CA LEU A 204 -12.10 31.06 -11.56
C LEU A 204 -12.92 32.34 -11.75
N PRO A 205 -13.73 32.44 -12.83
CA PRO A 205 -14.65 33.54 -13.00
C PRO A 205 -15.66 33.66 -11.84
N PRO A 206 -16.13 34.88 -11.52
CA PRO A 206 -17.24 35.06 -10.58
C PRO A 206 -18.45 34.24 -11.00
N GLY A 207 -19.11 33.58 -10.05
CA GLY A 207 -20.30 32.74 -10.30
C GLY A 207 -20.00 31.27 -10.58
N LEU A 208 -18.76 30.88 -10.93
CA LEU A 208 -18.38 29.48 -11.04
C LEU A 208 -17.89 28.97 -9.69
N THR A 209 -18.58 27.99 -9.10
CA THR A 209 -18.15 27.32 -7.84
C THR A 209 -17.02 26.33 -8.09
N ASP A 210 -16.25 25.96 -7.06
CA ASP A 210 -15.11 25.03 -7.22
C ASP A 210 -15.57 23.67 -7.77
N ARG A 211 -16.69 23.16 -7.25
CA ARG A 211 -17.36 21.94 -7.72
C ARG A 211 -17.71 21.98 -9.21
N GLN A 212 -18.23 23.11 -9.65
CA GLN A 212 -18.57 23.32 -11.05
C GLN A 212 -17.31 23.43 -11.91
N ALA A 213 -16.30 24.16 -11.45
CA ALA A 213 -15.02 24.27 -12.15
C ALA A 213 -14.38 22.89 -12.36
N ALA A 214 -14.28 22.05 -11.32
CA ALA A 214 -13.75 20.69 -11.44
C ALA A 214 -14.52 19.83 -12.46
N ALA A 215 -15.86 19.95 -12.53
CA ALA A 215 -16.65 19.26 -13.54
C ALA A 215 -16.36 19.75 -14.97
N VAL A 216 -16.00 21.03 -15.13
CA VAL A 216 -15.69 21.64 -16.43
C VAL A 216 -14.30 21.24 -16.91
N THR A 217 -13.28 21.31 -16.03
CA THR A 217 -11.84 21.30 -16.35
C THR A 217 -11.42 20.33 -17.46
N THR A 218 -11.21 19.05 -17.16
CA THR A 218 -10.58 18.13 -18.12
C THR A 218 -11.46 17.85 -19.34
N ALA A 219 -12.76 17.71 -19.16
CA ALA A 219 -13.67 17.37 -20.26
C ALA A 219 -13.81 18.51 -21.28
N HIS A 220 -14.01 19.75 -20.81
CA HIS A 220 -14.15 20.90 -21.70
C HIS A 220 -12.81 21.30 -22.30
N ALA A 221 -11.71 21.23 -21.53
CA ALA A 221 -10.37 21.42 -22.08
C ALA A 221 -10.11 20.44 -23.24
N THR A 222 -10.40 19.15 -23.03
CA THR A 222 -10.18 18.13 -24.08
C THR A 222 -11.02 18.43 -25.31
N ALA A 223 -12.33 18.67 -25.14
CA ALA A 223 -13.24 18.93 -26.25
C ALA A 223 -12.93 20.25 -26.97
N TRP A 224 -12.54 21.31 -26.25
CA TRP A 224 -12.16 22.61 -26.81
C TRP A 224 -10.88 22.48 -27.64
N TYR A 225 -9.84 21.87 -27.08
CA TYR A 225 -8.59 21.64 -27.81
C TYR A 225 -8.81 20.80 -29.07
N SER A 226 -9.60 19.72 -28.94
CA SER A 226 -9.88 18.82 -30.04
C SER A 226 -10.67 19.48 -31.16
N LEU A 227 -11.80 20.13 -30.84
CA LEU A 227 -12.74 20.62 -31.85
C LEU A 227 -12.38 22.03 -32.35
N VAL A 228 -11.97 22.93 -31.46
CA VAL A 228 -11.74 24.35 -31.81
C VAL A 228 -10.30 24.56 -32.24
N ASP A 229 -9.32 24.20 -31.41
CA ASP A 229 -7.91 24.50 -31.69
C ASP A 229 -7.33 23.65 -32.83
N LEU A 230 -7.62 22.35 -32.83
CA LEU A 230 -7.06 21.39 -33.79
C LEU A 230 -7.95 21.20 -35.01
N ALA A 231 -9.19 20.73 -34.82
CA ALA A 231 -10.09 20.48 -35.94
C ALA A 231 -10.63 21.77 -36.58
N ARG A 232 -10.60 22.91 -35.86
CA ARG A 232 -11.15 24.20 -36.33
C ARG A 232 -12.57 24.02 -36.84
N ILE A 233 -13.45 23.53 -35.96
CA ILE A 233 -14.84 23.27 -36.29
C ILE A 233 -15.57 24.56 -36.68
N GLU A 234 -16.37 24.50 -37.75
CA GLU A 234 -17.12 25.61 -38.31
C GLU A 234 -18.63 25.29 -38.35
N ALA A 235 -19.44 26.33 -38.55
CA ALA A 235 -20.88 26.15 -38.72
C ALA A 235 -21.18 25.34 -39.98
N GLY A 236 -22.02 24.32 -39.85
CA GLY A 236 -22.38 23.39 -40.94
C GLY A 236 -21.48 22.17 -41.10
N ASP A 237 -20.35 22.08 -40.36
CA ASP A 237 -19.57 20.84 -40.30
C ASP A 237 -20.42 19.69 -39.76
N LYS A 238 -20.26 18.48 -40.31
CA LYS A 238 -20.79 17.24 -39.71
C LYS A 238 -19.75 16.66 -38.76
N VAL A 239 -20.08 16.54 -37.49
CA VAL A 239 -19.16 16.02 -36.46
C VAL A 239 -19.67 14.70 -35.86
N LEU A 240 -18.83 13.66 -35.93
CA LEU A 240 -19.04 12.40 -35.23
C LEU A 240 -18.38 12.43 -33.85
N ILE A 241 -19.19 12.29 -32.80
CA ILE A 241 -18.76 12.27 -31.40
C ILE A 241 -19.00 10.86 -30.83
N HIS A 242 -17.92 10.14 -30.55
CA HIS A 242 -18.01 8.83 -29.91
C HIS A 242 -18.22 8.95 -28.39
N SER A 243 -18.90 7.95 -27.81
CA SER A 243 -19.18 7.87 -26.35
C SER A 243 -19.87 9.12 -25.79
N ALA A 244 -20.81 9.68 -26.56
CA ALA A 244 -21.27 11.07 -26.43
C ALA A 244 -21.98 11.41 -25.10
N THR A 245 -22.40 10.41 -24.33
CA THR A 245 -23.02 10.58 -23.00
C THR A 245 -22.01 10.64 -21.84
N GLY A 246 -20.73 10.41 -22.09
CA GLY A 246 -19.65 10.63 -21.11
C GLY A 246 -19.23 12.09 -21.00
N GLY A 247 -18.35 12.42 -20.05
CA GLY A 247 -17.93 13.80 -19.78
C GLY A 247 -17.40 14.56 -21.01
N VAL A 248 -16.39 14.02 -21.71
CA VAL A 248 -15.83 14.64 -22.93
C VAL A 248 -16.88 14.71 -24.04
N GLY A 249 -17.69 13.66 -24.20
CA GLY A 249 -18.75 13.60 -25.21
C GLY A 249 -19.81 14.69 -25.02
N GLN A 250 -20.24 14.94 -23.79
CA GLN A 250 -21.19 16.00 -23.45
C GLN A 250 -20.60 17.39 -23.69
N ALA A 251 -19.33 17.61 -23.31
CA ALA A 251 -18.62 18.85 -23.60
C ALA A 251 -18.45 19.07 -25.11
N ALA A 252 -18.15 18.01 -25.87
CA ALA A 252 -18.05 18.05 -27.32
C ALA A 252 -19.39 18.38 -28.00
N ILE A 253 -20.51 17.82 -27.53
CA ILE A 253 -21.86 18.19 -28.01
C ILE A 253 -22.11 19.68 -27.77
N ALA A 254 -21.81 20.17 -26.57
CA ALA A 254 -21.99 21.58 -26.21
C ALA A 254 -21.18 22.51 -27.13
N ILE A 255 -19.91 22.19 -27.37
CA ILE A 255 -19.01 22.98 -28.23
C ILE A 255 -19.41 22.87 -29.70
N ALA A 256 -19.83 21.69 -30.18
CA ALA A 256 -20.34 21.52 -31.55
C ALA A 256 -21.61 22.34 -31.79
N ARG A 257 -22.54 22.38 -30.82
CA ARG A 257 -23.73 23.25 -30.89
C ARG A 257 -23.35 24.73 -30.89
N PHE A 258 -22.40 25.11 -30.05
CA PHE A 258 -21.88 26.47 -30.01
C PHE A 258 -21.26 26.89 -31.35
N ALA A 259 -20.57 25.98 -32.03
CA ALA A 259 -20.01 26.19 -33.36
C ALA A 259 -21.05 26.15 -34.50
N GLY A 260 -22.26 25.62 -34.26
CA GLY A 260 -23.29 25.44 -35.30
C GLY A 260 -23.08 24.21 -36.18
N ALA A 261 -22.40 23.17 -35.67
CA ALA A 261 -22.16 21.92 -36.38
C ALA A 261 -23.33 20.92 -36.26
N GLU A 262 -23.50 20.07 -37.27
CA GLU A 262 -24.45 18.97 -37.30
C GLU A 262 -23.86 17.74 -36.59
N ILE A 263 -24.59 17.17 -35.62
CA ILE A 263 -24.03 16.20 -34.67
C ILE A 263 -24.47 14.77 -35.00
N PHE A 264 -23.50 13.89 -35.15
CA PHE A 264 -23.63 12.44 -35.21
C PHE A 264 -23.02 11.86 -33.93
N ALA A 265 -23.75 11.04 -33.18
CA ALA A 265 -23.32 10.59 -31.86
C ALA A 265 -23.39 9.08 -31.70
N THR A 266 -22.48 8.49 -30.91
CA THR A 266 -22.57 7.06 -30.55
C THR A 266 -22.64 6.83 -29.04
N ALA A 267 -23.41 5.81 -28.64
CA ALA A 267 -23.45 5.32 -27.27
C ALA A 267 -23.74 3.80 -27.22
N GLY A 268 -23.14 3.13 -26.23
CA GLY A 268 -23.11 1.66 -26.21
C GLY A 268 -24.35 0.95 -25.66
N SER A 269 -25.25 1.64 -24.94
CA SER A 269 -26.49 1.04 -24.44
C SER A 269 -27.73 1.72 -25.01
N PRO A 270 -28.85 0.98 -25.21
CA PRO A 270 -30.10 1.56 -25.71
C PRO A 270 -30.58 2.77 -24.90
N LYS A 271 -30.54 2.68 -23.56
CA LYS A 271 -30.91 3.77 -22.66
C LYS A 271 -30.05 5.03 -22.86
N ARG A 272 -28.74 4.87 -23.09
CA ARG A 272 -27.85 6.02 -23.35
C ARG A 272 -28.06 6.60 -24.75
N ARG A 273 -28.49 5.79 -25.72
CA ARG A 273 -28.88 6.26 -27.05
C ARG A 273 -30.18 7.05 -27.00
N GLU A 274 -31.16 6.58 -26.24
CA GLU A 274 -32.41 7.31 -25.99
C GLU A 274 -32.15 8.66 -25.33
N LEU A 275 -31.28 8.72 -24.33
CA LEU A 275 -30.85 9.97 -23.71
C LEU A 275 -30.28 10.98 -24.73
N LEU A 276 -29.49 10.53 -25.72
CA LEU A 276 -28.97 11.44 -26.76
C LEU A 276 -30.08 11.97 -27.67
N ARG A 277 -31.12 11.16 -27.95
CA ARG A 277 -32.29 11.60 -28.71
C ARG A 277 -33.12 12.60 -27.91
N ASP A 278 -33.30 12.37 -26.62
CA ASP A 278 -33.99 13.31 -25.71
C ASP A 278 -33.25 14.65 -25.60
N MET A 279 -31.93 14.65 -25.80
CA MET A 279 -31.14 15.87 -25.91
C MET A 279 -31.34 16.61 -27.23
N GLY A 280 -32.10 16.07 -28.19
CA GLY A 280 -32.32 16.64 -29.52
C GLY A 280 -31.18 16.35 -30.50
N ILE A 281 -30.60 15.15 -30.45
CA ILE A 281 -29.65 14.67 -31.47
C ILE A 281 -30.38 13.62 -32.32
N ASP A 282 -30.56 13.92 -33.60
CA ASP A 282 -31.30 13.05 -34.52
C ASP A 282 -30.49 11.80 -34.89
N HIS A 283 -29.19 11.96 -35.11
CA HIS A 283 -28.29 10.92 -35.59
C HIS A 283 -27.56 10.19 -34.45
N VAL A 284 -28.13 9.07 -33.97
CA VAL A 284 -27.60 8.31 -32.82
C VAL A 284 -27.40 6.82 -33.13
N TYR A 285 -26.17 6.32 -32.94
CA TYR A 285 -25.73 4.97 -33.31
C TYR A 285 -25.09 4.16 -32.17
N ASP A 286 -24.87 2.87 -32.39
CA ASP A 286 -24.16 1.99 -31.45
C ASP A 286 -22.63 2.25 -31.48
N SER A 287 -22.01 2.32 -30.30
CA SER A 287 -20.56 2.50 -30.15
C SER A 287 -19.79 1.18 -29.98
N ARG A 288 -20.47 0.02 -29.87
CA ARG A 288 -19.86 -1.29 -29.64
C ARG A 288 -19.50 -2.05 -30.93
N GLY A 289 -19.96 -1.56 -32.07
CA GLY A 289 -19.66 -2.11 -33.40
C GLY A 289 -19.17 -1.03 -34.36
N SER A 290 -18.88 -1.41 -35.60
CA SER A 290 -18.50 -0.49 -36.69
C SER A 290 -19.68 -0.10 -37.60
N GLU A 291 -20.88 -0.59 -37.30
CA GLU A 291 -22.10 -0.41 -38.12
C GLU A 291 -22.55 1.05 -38.20
N PHE A 292 -22.10 1.90 -37.27
CA PHE A 292 -22.35 3.33 -37.33
C PHE A 292 -21.80 3.94 -38.63
N ALA A 293 -20.70 3.41 -39.16
CA ALA A 293 -20.08 3.98 -40.36
C ALA A 293 -20.98 3.84 -41.59
N ASP A 294 -21.60 2.67 -41.79
CA ASP A 294 -22.51 2.44 -42.92
C ASP A 294 -23.84 3.16 -42.73
N GLN A 295 -24.33 3.27 -41.49
CA GLN A 295 -25.52 4.03 -41.17
C GLN A 295 -25.33 5.52 -41.44
N ILE A 296 -24.22 6.11 -40.97
CA ILE A 296 -23.93 7.53 -41.22
C ILE A 296 -23.74 7.80 -42.71
N ARG A 297 -23.10 6.90 -43.46
CA ARG A 297 -23.02 7.04 -44.94
C ARG A 297 -24.40 7.08 -45.58
N ARG A 298 -25.35 6.27 -45.13
CA ARG A 298 -26.72 6.33 -45.65
C ARG A 298 -27.43 7.62 -45.26
N ASP A 299 -27.30 8.04 -44.01
CA ASP A 299 -27.94 9.25 -43.49
C ASP A 299 -27.35 10.54 -44.08
N THR A 300 -26.18 10.45 -44.73
CA THR A 300 -25.48 11.58 -45.36
C THR A 300 -25.34 11.42 -46.87
N ASP A 301 -26.12 10.54 -47.51
CA ASP A 301 -26.09 10.29 -48.96
C ASP A 301 -24.68 10.01 -49.52
N GLY A 302 -23.87 9.29 -48.75
CA GLY A 302 -22.50 8.89 -49.08
C GLY A 302 -21.43 9.92 -48.75
N TYR A 303 -21.79 11.10 -48.24
CA TYR A 303 -20.86 12.17 -47.89
C TYR A 303 -19.92 11.80 -46.74
N GLY A 304 -20.46 11.22 -45.66
CA GLY A 304 -19.71 10.95 -44.43
C GLY A 304 -19.74 12.12 -43.45
N VAL A 305 -18.63 12.38 -42.76
CA VAL A 305 -18.51 13.46 -41.76
C VAL A 305 -17.21 14.25 -41.93
N ASP A 306 -17.19 15.48 -41.45
CA ASP A 306 -16.05 16.41 -41.59
C ASP A 306 -15.08 16.31 -40.42
N VAL A 307 -15.59 16.03 -39.22
CA VAL A 307 -14.80 15.88 -38.00
C VAL A 307 -15.17 14.58 -37.30
N VAL A 308 -14.18 13.83 -36.83
CA VAL A 308 -14.39 12.68 -35.93
C VAL A 308 -13.63 12.93 -34.64
N LEU A 309 -14.35 13.02 -33.51
CA LEU A 309 -13.76 12.96 -32.17
C LEU A 309 -13.80 11.51 -31.68
N ASN A 310 -12.66 10.82 -31.82
CA ASN A 310 -12.57 9.38 -31.58
C ASN A 310 -12.10 9.04 -30.17
N SER A 311 -12.84 8.13 -29.53
CA SER A 311 -12.45 7.48 -28.27
C SER A 311 -12.54 5.95 -28.35
N LEU A 312 -12.84 5.39 -29.53
CA LEU A 312 -13.01 3.95 -29.76
C LEU A 312 -11.72 3.36 -30.32
N THR A 313 -11.54 2.05 -30.19
CA THR A 313 -10.28 1.38 -30.54
C THR A 313 -10.40 0.45 -31.73
N GLY A 314 -9.27 0.11 -32.38
CA GLY A 314 -9.18 -0.96 -33.37
C GLY A 314 -10.07 -0.80 -34.62
N THR A 315 -11.00 -1.73 -34.85
CA THR A 315 -11.87 -1.71 -36.05
C THR A 315 -12.79 -0.49 -36.09
N ALA A 316 -13.30 -0.05 -34.93
CA ALA A 316 -14.16 1.12 -34.84
C ALA A 316 -13.39 2.42 -35.16
N GLN A 317 -12.16 2.57 -34.66
CA GLN A 317 -11.27 3.68 -35.02
C GLN A 317 -11.07 3.77 -36.54
N ARG A 318 -10.71 2.64 -37.17
CA ARG A 318 -10.52 2.56 -38.63
C ARG A 318 -11.79 2.89 -39.41
N ALA A 319 -12.95 2.45 -38.92
CA ALA A 319 -14.23 2.77 -39.53
C ALA A 319 -14.53 4.27 -39.46
N GLY A 320 -14.24 4.93 -38.33
CA GLY A 320 -14.33 6.39 -38.19
C GLY A 320 -13.42 7.13 -39.16
N LEU A 321 -12.15 6.72 -39.31
CA LEU A 321 -11.22 7.34 -40.26
C LEU A 321 -11.67 7.17 -41.72
N ALA A 322 -12.23 6.00 -42.05
CA ALA A 322 -12.77 5.75 -43.38
C ALA A 322 -14.01 6.61 -43.69
N LEU A 323 -14.76 7.00 -42.66
CA LEU A 323 -16.00 7.78 -42.76
C LEU A 323 -15.78 9.25 -43.10
N LEU A 324 -14.57 9.79 -42.87
CA LEU A 324 -14.28 11.19 -43.16
C LEU A 324 -14.49 11.57 -44.64
N SER A 325 -15.09 12.74 -44.86
CA SER A 325 -15.23 13.43 -46.14
C SER A 325 -13.88 13.98 -46.63
N PHE A 326 -13.82 14.59 -47.82
CA PHE A 326 -12.60 15.24 -48.31
C PHE A 326 -12.25 16.46 -47.44
N GLY A 327 -10.98 16.56 -47.02
CA GLY A 327 -10.53 17.58 -46.07
C GLY A 327 -10.85 17.28 -44.60
N GLY A 328 -11.42 16.10 -44.32
CA GLY A 328 -11.86 15.73 -42.98
C GLY A 328 -10.74 15.67 -41.93
N ARG A 329 -11.11 15.88 -40.67
CA ARG A 329 -10.22 15.99 -39.52
C ARG A 329 -10.51 14.89 -38.51
N PHE A 330 -9.54 14.01 -38.29
CA PHE A 330 -9.64 12.94 -37.30
C PHE A 330 -8.92 13.36 -36.02
N VAL A 331 -9.61 13.37 -34.89
CA VAL A 331 -9.03 13.72 -33.58
C VAL A 331 -9.11 12.51 -32.65
N GLU A 332 -7.96 11.89 -32.40
CA GLU A 332 -7.78 10.74 -31.53
C GLU A 332 -7.49 11.19 -30.10
N ILE A 333 -8.43 10.93 -29.18
CA ILE A 333 -8.23 11.11 -27.74
C ILE A 333 -7.98 9.77 -27.01
N GLY A 334 -8.13 8.64 -27.71
CA GLY A 334 -7.80 7.33 -27.20
C GLY A 334 -6.29 7.07 -27.21
N LYS A 335 -5.75 6.58 -26.09
CA LYS A 335 -4.31 6.29 -25.98
C LYS A 335 -3.93 4.89 -26.46
N ARG A 336 -4.84 3.92 -26.36
CA ARG A 336 -4.51 2.49 -26.53
C ARG A 336 -3.85 2.19 -27.88
N ASP A 337 -4.50 2.53 -28.99
CA ASP A 337 -4.01 2.21 -30.32
C ASP A 337 -2.69 2.92 -30.67
N ILE A 338 -2.41 4.09 -30.07
CA ILE A 338 -1.15 4.81 -30.22
C ILE A 338 -0.02 4.10 -29.47
N TYR A 339 -0.24 3.74 -28.22
CA TYR A 339 0.77 3.07 -27.39
C TYR A 339 0.98 1.60 -27.79
N ASP A 340 0.00 0.97 -28.43
CA ASP A 340 0.11 -0.37 -29.03
C ASP A 340 0.79 -0.34 -30.42
N ASP A 341 1.25 0.83 -30.90
CA ASP A 341 1.86 1.05 -32.23
C ASP A 341 1.03 0.44 -33.38
N THR A 342 -0.29 0.65 -33.33
CA THR A 342 -1.18 0.11 -34.36
C THR A 342 -0.93 0.80 -35.70
N ARG A 343 -0.87 -0.01 -36.77
CA ARG A 343 -0.58 0.52 -38.12
C ARG A 343 -1.79 1.23 -38.71
N LEU A 344 -1.65 2.54 -38.93
CA LEU A 344 -2.63 3.36 -39.61
C LEU A 344 -2.53 3.22 -41.14
N ALA A 345 -3.65 2.93 -41.80
CA ALA A 345 -3.69 2.82 -43.26
C ALA A 345 -3.70 4.20 -43.94
N LEU A 346 -2.52 4.63 -44.42
CA LEU A 346 -2.30 5.95 -45.05
C LEU A 346 -3.14 6.18 -46.32
N PHE A 347 -3.65 5.14 -46.97
CA PHE A 347 -4.48 5.27 -48.18
C PHE A 347 -5.68 6.19 -47.98
N THR A 348 -6.25 6.24 -46.78
CA THR A 348 -7.38 7.14 -46.45
C THR A 348 -7.01 8.62 -46.54
N LEU A 349 -5.75 8.97 -46.29
CA LEU A 349 -5.22 10.35 -46.29
C LEU A 349 -5.17 10.98 -47.69
N ARG A 350 -5.33 10.18 -48.76
CA ARG A 350 -5.44 10.68 -50.14
C ARG A 350 -6.59 11.67 -50.37
N ARG A 351 -7.53 11.74 -49.42
CA ARG A 351 -8.66 12.69 -49.38
C ARG A 351 -8.30 14.01 -48.69
N ASN A 352 -7.00 14.33 -48.58
CA ASN A 352 -6.46 15.47 -47.83
C ASN A 352 -6.91 15.49 -46.36
N LEU A 353 -6.92 14.32 -45.72
CA LEU A 353 -7.31 14.20 -44.33
C LEU A 353 -6.20 14.66 -43.39
N THR A 354 -6.57 15.14 -42.21
CA THR A 354 -5.65 15.40 -41.10
C THR A 354 -5.92 14.41 -39.95
N PHE A 355 -4.86 13.98 -39.28
CA PHE A 355 -4.94 13.11 -38.10
C PHE A 355 -4.23 13.79 -36.94
N HIS A 356 -4.96 14.05 -35.86
CA HIS A 356 -4.47 14.66 -34.63
C HIS A 356 -4.52 13.65 -33.49
N ALA A 357 -3.38 13.41 -32.84
CA ALA A 357 -3.34 12.72 -31.55
C ALA A 357 -3.36 13.76 -30.42
N VAL A 358 -4.19 13.53 -29.39
CA VAL A 358 -4.38 14.46 -28.28
C VAL A 358 -4.07 13.79 -26.95
N ASP A 359 -3.16 14.41 -26.19
CA ASP A 359 -2.86 14.02 -24.81
C ASP A 359 -2.67 15.26 -23.94
N LEU A 360 -3.73 15.68 -23.24
CA LEU A 360 -3.68 16.83 -22.35
C LEU A 360 -2.69 16.63 -21.20
N ALA A 361 -2.49 15.39 -20.74
CA ALA A 361 -1.52 15.10 -19.67
C ALA A 361 -0.08 15.34 -20.15
N LEU A 362 0.23 15.05 -21.42
CA LEU A 362 1.53 15.40 -21.99
C LEU A 362 1.67 16.92 -22.20
N MET A 363 0.56 17.60 -22.53
CA MET A 363 0.55 19.06 -22.67
C MET A 363 0.78 19.81 -21.36
N THR A 364 0.45 19.24 -20.19
CA THR A 364 0.79 19.87 -18.91
C THR A 364 2.30 19.97 -18.69
N LEU A 365 3.10 19.11 -19.34
CA LEU A 365 4.56 19.16 -19.28
C LEU A 365 5.14 20.00 -20.42
N THR A 366 4.63 19.81 -21.64
CA THR A 366 5.22 20.40 -22.85
C THR A 366 4.73 21.82 -23.16
N HIS A 367 3.47 22.13 -22.86
CA HIS A 367 2.82 23.40 -23.22
C HIS A 367 1.91 23.93 -22.09
N PRO A 368 2.43 24.09 -20.86
CA PRO A 368 1.60 24.41 -19.68
C PRO A 368 0.79 25.71 -19.86
N SER A 369 1.38 26.77 -20.41
CA SER A 369 0.66 28.03 -20.66
C SER A 369 -0.56 27.86 -21.57
N ARG A 370 -0.50 26.93 -22.55
CA ARG A 370 -1.63 26.65 -23.43
C ARG A 370 -2.78 25.96 -22.69
N ILE A 371 -2.48 25.13 -21.69
CA ILE A 371 -3.48 24.56 -20.79
C ILE A 371 -4.19 25.69 -20.02
N ARG A 372 -3.45 26.63 -19.45
CA ARG A 372 -4.04 27.78 -18.73
C ARG A 372 -4.96 28.62 -19.60
N ASP A 373 -4.52 29.00 -20.79
CA ASP A 373 -5.31 29.88 -21.68
C ASP A 373 -6.60 29.19 -22.14
N MET A 374 -6.52 27.89 -22.41
CA MET A 374 -7.68 27.06 -22.71
C MET A 374 -8.63 26.95 -21.52
N LEU A 375 -8.12 26.67 -20.32
CA LEU A 375 -8.93 26.60 -19.10
C LEU A 375 -9.64 27.92 -18.81
N SER A 376 -8.92 29.04 -18.93
CA SER A 376 -9.51 30.37 -18.77
C SER A 376 -10.67 30.59 -19.73
N THR A 377 -10.50 30.18 -21.00
CA THR A 377 -11.53 30.29 -22.02
C THR A 377 -12.77 29.47 -21.70
N VAL A 378 -12.61 28.17 -21.39
CA VAL A 378 -13.76 27.29 -21.13
C VAL A 378 -14.48 27.64 -19.83
N TYR A 379 -13.77 28.04 -18.77
CA TYR A 379 -14.41 28.50 -17.54
C TYR A 379 -15.24 29.76 -17.77
N ARG A 380 -14.70 30.73 -18.52
CA ARG A 380 -15.44 31.95 -18.86
C ARG A 380 -16.69 31.64 -19.68
N LEU A 381 -16.58 30.84 -20.74
CA LEU A 381 -17.73 30.51 -21.59
C LEU A 381 -18.84 29.77 -20.83
N VAL A 382 -18.50 28.93 -19.85
CA VAL A 382 -19.49 28.28 -18.99
C VAL A 382 -20.08 29.28 -17.99
N ALA A 383 -19.27 30.13 -17.38
CA ALA A 383 -19.74 31.15 -16.43
C ALA A 383 -20.68 32.18 -17.09
N ASP A 384 -20.39 32.57 -18.33
CA ASP A 384 -21.20 33.50 -19.12
C ASP A 384 -22.48 32.83 -19.69
N GLY A 385 -22.60 31.50 -19.58
CA GLY A 385 -23.73 30.72 -20.10
C GLY A 385 -23.68 30.45 -21.61
N ALA A 386 -22.58 30.80 -22.30
CA ALA A 386 -22.37 30.50 -23.71
C ALA A 386 -22.19 28.99 -23.96
N LEU A 387 -21.57 28.29 -23.00
CA LEU A 387 -21.57 26.83 -22.93
C LEU A 387 -22.41 26.39 -21.72
N PRO A 388 -23.25 25.35 -21.85
CA PRO A 388 -24.05 24.83 -20.75
C PRO A 388 -23.16 24.20 -19.66
N MET A 389 -23.55 24.40 -18.40
CA MET A 389 -22.91 23.75 -17.26
C MET A 389 -23.07 22.21 -17.35
N PRO A 390 -21.98 21.41 -17.25
CA PRO A 390 -22.10 19.96 -17.30
C PRO A 390 -22.87 19.41 -16.10
N GLN A 391 -23.70 18.40 -16.36
CA GLN A 391 -24.28 17.58 -15.30
C GLN A 391 -23.15 16.88 -14.52
N SER A 392 -23.22 16.95 -13.20
CA SER A 392 -22.24 16.32 -12.33
C SER A 392 -22.89 15.62 -11.14
N ARG A 393 -22.29 14.51 -10.72
CA ARG A 393 -22.63 13.79 -9.49
C ARG A 393 -21.46 13.85 -8.52
N HIS A 394 -21.77 14.21 -7.28
CA HIS A 394 -20.78 14.44 -6.24
C HIS A 394 -20.64 13.22 -5.33
N TYR A 395 -19.41 12.93 -4.94
CA TYR A 395 -19.05 11.95 -3.93
C TYR A 395 -18.06 12.60 -2.95
N PRO A 396 -18.11 12.32 -1.64
CA PRO A 396 -16.98 12.65 -0.77
C PRO A 396 -15.75 11.82 -1.21
N ILE A 397 -14.54 12.36 -1.04
CA ILE A 397 -13.29 11.67 -1.42
C ILE A 397 -13.15 10.27 -0.79
N THR A 398 -13.73 10.05 0.40
CA THR A 398 -13.78 8.74 1.06
C THR A 398 -14.60 7.69 0.31
N GLN A 399 -15.46 8.12 -0.63
CA GLN A 399 -16.25 7.25 -1.52
C GLN A 399 -15.69 7.19 -2.95
N ALA A 400 -14.44 7.60 -3.17
CA ALA A 400 -13.80 7.56 -4.49
C ALA A 400 -13.84 6.16 -5.13
N ALA A 401 -13.71 5.08 -4.35
CA ALA A 401 -13.86 3.72 -4.87
C ALA A 401 -15.25 3.47 -5.49
N GLU A 402 -16.32 4.04 -4.91
CA GLU A 402 -17.66 3.95 -5.50
C GLU A 402 -17.80 4.81 -6.75
N ALA A 403 -17.18 6.00 -6.78
CA ALA A 403 -17.14 6.84 -7.97
C ALA A 403 -16.43 6.13 -9.13
N ILE A 404 -15.28 5.49 -8.87
CA ILE A 404 -14.56 4.66 -9.86
C ILE A 404 -15.42 3.50 -10.36
N ARG A 405 -16.11 2.75 -9.47
CA ARG A 405 -17.02 1.66 -9.88
C ARG A 405 -18.18 2.16 -10.75
N THR A 406 -18.75 3.31 -10.39
CA THR A 406 -19.85 3.94 -11.13
C THR A 406 -19.39 4.33 -12.53
N MET A 407 -18.16 4.84 -12.65
CA MET A 407 -17.56 5.16 -13.94
C MET A 407 -17.20 3.91 -14.76
N SER A 408 -16.60 2.89 -14.14
CA SER A 408 -16.15 1.66 -14.82
C SER A 408 -17.31 0.89 -15.45
N THR A 409 -18.43 0.79 -14.74
CA THR A 409 -19.66 0.13 -15.21
C THR A 409 -20.47 1.00 -16.19
N ALA A 410 -19.95 2.18 -16.56
CA ALA A 410 -20.63 3.18 -17.37
C ALA A 410 -22.02 3.58 -16.85
N GLY A 411 -22.20 3.55 -15.52
CA GLY A 411 -23.43 3.85 -14.81
C GLY A 411 -23.66 5.35 -14.54
N HIS A 412 -22.81 6.23 -15.08
CA HIS A 412 -22.92 7.68 -14.95
C HIS A 412 -23.43 8.36 -16.23
N THR A 413 -23.92 9.60 -16.08
CA THR A 413 -24.10 10.58 -17.16
C THR A 413 -23.34 11.84 -16.76
N GLY A 414 -22.65 12.47 -17.71
CA GLY A 414 -21.85 13.67 -17.42
C GLY A 414 -20.59 13.36 -16.61
N LYS A 415 -20.33 14.14 -15.56
CA LYS A 415 -19.09 14.10 -14.77
C LYS A 415 -19.32 13.59 -13.35
N LEU A 416 -18.30 12.93 -12.80
CA LEU A 416 -18.24 12.62 -11.37
C LEU A 416 -17.21 13.56 -10.74
N VAL A 417 -17.54 14.10 -9.58
CA VAL A 417 -16.70 15.03 -8.82
C VAL A 417 -16.52 14.50 -7.41
N LEU A 418 -15.28 14.53 -6.93
CA LEU A 418 -14.91 14.25 -5.55
C LEU A 418 -14.87 15.56 -4.78
N ASP A 419 -15.65 15.63 -3.72
CA ASP A 419 -15.60 16.71 -2.74
C ASP A 419 -14.52 16.40 -1.69
N ILE A 420 -13.62 17.37 -1.48
CA ILE A 420 -12.47 17.24 -0.58
C ILE A 420 -12.70 18.16 0.63
N PRO A 421 -12.69 17.63 1.87
CA PRO A 421 -12.95 18.43 3.06
C PRO A 421 -11.76 19.33 3.40
N HIS A 422 -12.07 20.58 3.74
CA HIS A 422 -11.08 21.58 4.24
C HIS A 422 -11.05 21.71 5.75
N THR A 423 -12.09 21.24 6.43
CA THR A 423 -12.27 21.42 7.87
C THR A 423 -12.60 20.10 8.52
N GLY A 424 -12.17 19.93 9.77
CA GLY A 424 -12.41 18.74 10.56
C GLY A 424 -11.19 17.84 10.64
N ARG A 425 -11.42 16.65 11.19
CA ARG A 425 -10.38 15.67 11.49
C ARG A 425 -10.77 14.31 10.95
N SER A 426 -9.79 13.58 10.44
CA SER A 426 -9.95 12.17 10.07
C SER A 426 -8.76 11.37 10.55
N THR A 427 -9.02 10.13 10.98
CA THR A 427 -7.97 9.13 11.15
C THR A 427 -7.60 8.60 9.76
N VAL A 428 -6.33 8.73 9.39
CA VAL A 428 -5.78 8.29 8.11
C VAL A 428 -4.63 7.33 8.33
N VAL A 429 -4.33 6.52 7.32
CA VAL A 429 -3.14 5.67 7.34
C VAL A 429 -1.90 6.56 7.29
N LEU A 430 -0.90 6.27 8.11
CA LEU A 430 0.43 6.85 7.96
C LEU A 430 1.27 5.83 7.19
N PRO A 431 1.61 6.09 5.91
CA PRO A 431 2.41 5.15 5.14
C PRO A 431 3.74 4.87 5.86
N PRO A 432 4.22 3.61 5.91
CA PRO A 432 5.43 3.24 6.64
C PRO A 432 6.63 4.13 6.30
N GLU A 433 6.82 4.43 5.02
CA GLU A 433 7.87 5.27 4.49
C GLU A 433 7.85 6.72 5.00
N GLN A 434 6.70 7.21 5.47
CA GLN A 434 6.57 8.55 6.05
C GLN A 434 6.75 8.58 7.57
N ILE A 435 6.88 7.42 8.23
CA ILE A 435 7.15 7.37 9.66
C ILE A 435 8.62 7.72 9.87
N PRO A 436 8.92 8.85 10.53
CA PRO A 436 10.30 9.27 10.74
C PRO A 436 10.87 8.52 11.95
N VAL A 437 11.45 7.35 11.70
CA VAL A 437 12.03 6.47 12.74
C VAL A 437 13.26 7.12 13.39
N PHE A 438 14.06 7.80 12.58
CA PHE A 438 15.28 8.52 12.97
C PHE A 438 15.10 9.99 12.59
N ARG A 439 15.34 10.88 13.55
CA ARG A 439 14.99 12.30 13.45
C ARG A 439 16.10 13.18 13.99
N PRO A 440 16.34 14.35 13.36
CA PRO A 440 17.34 15.29 13.84
C PRO A 440 16.95 15.96 15.16
N ASP A 441 15.65 16.01 15.49
CA ASP A 441 15.11 16.57 16.74
C ASP A 441 14.97 15.53 17.87
N GLY A 442 15.64 14.37 17.75
CA GLY A 442 15.54 13.25 18.70
C GLY A 442 16.88 12.75 19.24
N SER A 443 16.84 12.23 20.47
CA SER A 443 17.94 11.48 21.10
C SER A 443 17.63 9.98 21.19
N TYR A 444 18.66 9.15 21.04
CA TYR A 444 18.56 7.70 20.96
C TYR A 444 19.53 7.03 21.93
N ILE A 445 19.09 5.99 22.64
CA ILE A 445 19.92 5.22 23.57
C ILE A 445 20.16 3.82 23.00
N ILE A 446 21.43 3.40 22.89
CA ILE A 446 21.81 2.08 22.37
C ILE A 446 22.67 1.35 23.40
N THR A 447 22.11 0.34 24.07
CA THR A 447 22.89 -0.52 24.98
C THR A 447 23.54 -1.66 24.21
N GLY A 448 24.77 -2.03 24.57
CA GLY A 448 25.59 -2.87 23.69
C GLY A 448 26.08 -2.09 22.47
N GLY A 449 26.06 -0.75 22.52
CA GLY A 449 26.34 0.16 21.40
C GLY A 449 27.79 0.17 20.92
N LEU A 450 28.71 -0.43 21.68
CA LEU A 450 30.10 -0.64 21.25
C LEU A 450 30.36 -2.08 20.75
N GLY A 451 29.34 -2.95 20.80
CA GLY A 451 29.40 -4.27 20.15
C GLY A 451 29.11 -4.16 18.66
N GLY A 452 29.48 -5.17 17.87
CA GLY A 452 29.38 -5.14 16.41
C GLY A 452 28.03 -4.63 15.88
N LEU A 453 26.92 -5.25 16.31
CA LEU A 453 25.58 -4.87 15.84
C LEU A 453 25.13 -3.48 16.34
N GLY A 454 25.40 -3.17 17.61
CA GLY A 454 25.00 -1.90 18.20
C GLY A 454 25.72 -0.70 17.57
N LEU A 455 27.01 -0.85 17.27
CA LEU A 455 27.82 0.19 16.64
C LEU A 455 27.43 0.36 15.16
N PHE A 456 27.23 -0.74 14.43
CA PHE A 456 26.77 -0.71 13.04
C PHE A 456 25.41 0.00 12.90
N LEU A 457 24.45 -0.32 13.77
CA LEU A 457 23.15 0.35 13.74
C LEU A 457 23.25 1.82 14.16
N ALA A 458 24.15 2.19 15.08
CA ALA A 458 24.38 3.58 15.42
C ALA A 458 24.86 4.41 14.21
N GLU A 459 25.76 3.84 13.40
CA GLU A 459 26.21 4.45 12.14
C GLU A 459 25.04 4.61 11.15
N LYS A 460 24.26 3.55 10.90
CA LYS A 460 23.08 3.63 10.02
C LYS A 460 22.03 4.63 10.51
N MET A 461 21.81 4.71 11.82
CA MET A 461 20.88 5.67 12.42
C MET A 461 21.36 7.11 12.22
N ALA A 462 22.66 7.37 12.34
CA ALA A 462 23.23 8.68 12.07
C ALA A 462 23.12 9.07 10.60
N ASP A 463 23.42 8.16 9.67
CA ASP A 463 23.24 8.37 8.23
C ASP A 463 21.78 8.68 7.86
N ALA A 464 20.84 8.07 8.59
CA ALA A 464 19.40 8.34 8.45
C ALA A 464 18.91 9.60 9.21
N GLY A 465 19.82 10.39 9.79
CA GLY A 465 19.52 11.70 10.37
C GLY A 465 19.18 11.72 11.86
N ALA A 466 19.57 10.71 12.64
CA ALA A 466 19.41 10.73 14.09
C ALA A 466 20.20 11.89 14.74
N GLY A 467 19.54 12.75 15.53
CA GLY A 467 20.17 13.94 16.10
C GLY A 467 21.29 13.63 17.10
N ARG A 468 20.98 12.89 18.17
CA ARG A 468 21.94 12.49 19.21
C ARG A 468 21.86 11.00 19.54
N ILE A 469 23.00 10.33 19.64
CA ILE A 469 23.10 8.89 19.91
C ILE A 469 23.97 8.67 21.15
N VAL A 470 23.39 8.03 22.18
CA VAL A 470 24.07 7.64 23.42
C VAL A 470 24.35 6.15 23.39
N LEU A 471 25.62 5.80 23.18
CA LEU A 471 26.11 4.43 23.18
C LEU A 471 26.48 3.99 24.59
N ASN A 472 25.98 2.84 25.01
CA ASN A 472 26.32 2.22 26.29
C ASN A 472 27.06 0.89 26.11
N SER A 473 28.11 0.73 26.90
CA SER A 473 28.86 -0.51 27.06
C SER A 473 29.48 -0.56 28.46
N ARG A 474 29.89 -1.75 28.90
CA ARG A 474 30.68 -1.92 30.14
C ARG A 474 32.13 -1.49 29.96
N ALA A 475 32.66 -1.67 28.75
CA ALA A 475 34.04 -1.36 28.41
C ALA A 475 34.14 -0.01 27.69
N GLN A 476 35.32 0.60 27.76
CA GLN A 476 35.67 1.76 26.94
C GLN A 476 35.73 1.37 25.45
N PRO A 477 35.49 2.31 24.52
CA PRO A 477 35.58 2.03 23.10
C PRO A 477 37.03 1.69 22.73
N ASP A 478 37.19 0.61 21.97
CA ASP A 478 38.47 0.23 21.37
C ASP A 478 38.84 1.17 20.21
N GLN A 479 39.96 0.89 19.54
CA GLN A 479 40.43 1.75 18.46
C GLN A 479 39.42 1.85 17.30
N LYS A 480 38.88 0.71 16.86
CA LYS A 480 37.92 0.66 15.74
C LYS A 480 36.63 1.39 16.10
N ALA A 481 36.11 1.17 17.31
CA ALA A 481 34.91 1.85 17.77
C ALA A 481 35.10 3.37 17.85
N ARG A 482 36.27 3.85 18.30
CA ARG A 482 36.58 5.29 18.32
C ARG A 482 36.61 5.88 16.91
N GLU A 483 37.26 5.20 15.97
CA GLU A 483 37.33 5.64 14.56
C GLU A 483 35.93 5.75 13.93
N THR A 484 35.05 4.76 14.15
CA THR A 484 33.65 4.82 13.70
C THR A 484 32.88 5.97 14.37
N ILE A 485 33.02 6.15 15.68
CA ILE A 485 32.35 7.24 16.42
C ILE A 485 32.79 8.61 15.88
N ASP A 486 34.08 8.79 15.61
CA ASP A 486 34.61 10.06 15.10
C ASP A 486 34.14 10.33 13.66
N LEU A 487 34.01 9.28 12.83
CA LEU A 487 33.42 9.39 11.50
C LEU A 487 31.95 9.83 11.56
N VAL A 488 31.15 9.20 12.43
CA VAL A 488 29.73 9.53 12.62
C VAL A 488 29.54 10.96 13.16
N LYS A 489 30.45 11.43 14.03
CA LYS A 489 30.42 12.83 14.48
C LYS A 489 30.72 13.81 13.35
N ALA A 490 31.63 13.44 12.45
CA ALA A 490 31.98 14.28 11.31
C ALA A 490 30.82 14.42 10.29
N THR A 491 29.90 13.45 10.21
CA THR A 491 28.71 13.51 9.37
C THR A 491 27.54 14.29 9.99
N GLY A 492 27.69 14.77 11.24
CA GLY A 492 26.80 15.76 11.85
C GLY A 492 25.93 15.25 13.01
N SER A 493 25.96 13.95 13.31
CA SER A 493 25.25 13.37 14.45
C SER A 493 26.07 13.50 15.75
N ASP A 494 25.41 13.84 16.86
CA ASP A 494 26.07 13.95 18.16
C ASP A 494 26.15 12.59 18.86
N VAL A 495 27.36 12.01 18.96
CA VAL A 495 27.56 10.67 19.55
C VAL A 495 28.28 10.76 20.90
N VAL A 496 27.67 10.20 21.94
CA VAL A 496 28.24 10.13 23.30
C VAL A 496 28.33 8.69 23.77
N VAL A 497 29.46 8.33 24.39
CA VAL A 497 29.64 7.02 25.01
C VAL A 497 29.50 7.16 26.52
N GLU A 498 28.52 6.47 27.09
CA GLU A 498 28.28 6.40 28.54
C GLU A 498 28.57 4.98 29.03
N CYS A 499 29.72 4.81 29.69
CA CYS A 499 30.13 3.50 30.20
C CYS A 499 29.36 3.12 31.47
N GLY A 500 28.98 1.85 31.57
CA GLY A 500 28.31 1.30 32.73
C GLY A 500 27.60 -0.01 32.42
N ASP A 501 27.47 -0.86 33.44
CA ASP A 501 26.66 -2.07 33.35
C ASP A 501 25.17 -1.70 33.44
N ILE A 502 24.41 -2.03 32.40
CA ILE A 502 22.97 -1.73 32.31
C ILE A 502 22.14 -2.51 33.35
N ALA A 503 22.67 -3.63 33.85
CA ALA A 503 22.05 -4.36 34.95
C ALA A 503 22.18 -3.63 36.30
N GLN A 504 22.93 -2.53 36.39
CA GLN A 504 23.00 -1.69 37.59
C GLN A 504 21.92 -0.60 37.55
N PRO A 505 21.13 -0.41 38.62
CA PRO A 505 20.00 0.53 38.63
C PRO A 505 20.35 1.97 38.20
N ALA A 506 21.53 2.46 38.58
CA ALA A 506 21.95 3.83 38.31
C ALA A 506 22.30 4.08 36.82
N THR A 507 22.68 3.05 36.06
CA THR A 507 23.19 3.22 34.69
C THR A 507 22.11 3.73 33.74
N ALA A 508 20.91 3.14 33.77
CA ALA A 508 19.82 3.56 32.88
C ALA A 508 19.40 5.03 33.13
N GLY A 509 19.40 5.47 34.40
CA GLY A 509 19.14 6.85 34.76
C GLY A 509 20.19 7.82 34.20
N ARG A 510 21.49 7.46 34.27
CA ARG A 510 22.55 8.26 33.64
C ARG A 510 22.40 8.31 32.13
N LEU A 511 22.03 7.20 31.47
CA LEU A 511 21.80 7.20 30.02
C LEU A 511 20.67 8.15 29.62
N ALA A 512 19.55 8.14 30.34
CA ALA A 512 18.44 9.05 30.09
C ALA A 512 18.84 10.52 30.32
N ALA A 513 19.62 10.80 31.38
CA ALA A 513 20.13 12.14 31.64
C ALA A 513 21.11 12.61 30.54
N THR A 514 22.04 11.74 30.12
CA THR A 514 23.00 12.04 29.06
C THR A 514 22.31 12.24 27.71
N ALA A 515 21.25 11.49 27.42
CA ALA A 515 20.46 11.65 26.21
C ALA A 515 19.74 13.00 26.18
N THR A 516 19.17 13.43 27.30
CA THR A 516 18.38 14.68 27.39
C THR A 516 19.21 15.93 27.68
N ALA A 517 20.51 15.79 27.95
CA ALA A 517 21.40 16.89 28.36
C ALA A 517 21.46 18.07 27.37
N THR A 518 21.17 17.84 26.09
CA THR A 518 21.16 18.87 25.03
C THR A 518 19.80 19.52 24.80
N GLY A 519 18.78 19.14 25.57
CA GLY A 519 17.39 19.57 25.37
C GLY A 519 16.62 18.76 24.32
N LEU A 520 17.27 17.81 23.65
CA LEU A 520 16.59 16.87 22.75
C LEU A 520 15.84 15.79 23.56
N PRO A 521 14.56 15.52 23.27
CA PRO A 521 13.81 14.45 23.92
C PRO A 521 14.32 13.07 23.48
N VAL A 522 14.20 12.06 24.35
CA VAL A 522 14.47 10.67 23.95
C VAL A 522 13.33 10.18 23.05
N ARG A 523 13.67 9.74 21.83
CA ARG A 523 12.72 9.25 20.82
C ARG A 523 12.85 7.75 20.57
N GLY A 524 14.00 7.15 20.83
CA GLY A 524 14.20 5.72 20.63
C GLY A 524 15.16 5.08 21.62
N VAL A 525 14.90 3.81 21.95
CA VAL A 525 15.77 2.99 22.79
C VAL A 525 16.00 1.65 22.11
N LEU A 526 17.26 1.30 21.84
CA LEU A 526 17.68 0.01 21.33
C LEU A 526 18.43 -0.78 22.41
N HIS A 527 17.81 -1.86 22.88
CA HIS A 527 18.43 -2.79 23.82
C HIS A 527 19.11 -3.96 23.09
N ALA A 528 20.39 -3.77 22.74
CA ALA A 528 21.23 -4.78 22.10
C ALA A 528 22.31 -5.37 23.04
N ALA A 529 22.25 -5.10 24.34
CA ALA A 529 23.19 -5.66 25.30
C ALA A 529 22.92 -7.16 25.50
N ALA A 530 23.95 -7.98 25.31
CA ALA A 530 23.87 -9.41 25.53
C ALA A 530 25.22 -9.97 26.00
N VAL A 531 25.13 -10.99 26.83
CA VAL A 531 26.17 -11.99 27.07
C VAL A 531 25.57 -13.33 26.62
N VAL A 532 26.40 -14.18 26.04
CA VAL A 532 25.96 -15.50 25.53
C VAL A 532 27.00 -16.51 25.92
N GLU A 533 26.61 -17.42 26.82
CA GLU A 533 27.38 -18.57 27.23
C GLU A 533 26.59 -19.86 27.00
N ASP A 534 27.09 -20.67 26.07
CA ASP A 534 26.39 -21.90 25.71
C ASP A 534 26.82 -23.04 26.66
N ALA A 535 25.83 -23.71 27.25
CA ALA A 535 25.99 -24.90 28.06
C ALA A 535 24.78 -25.81 27.86
N ILE A 536 25.03 -27.10 27.64
CA ILE A 536 23.99 -28.14 27.68
C ILE A 536 23.35 -28.18 29.06
N LEU A 537 22.09 -28.63 29.16
CA LEU A 537 21.28 -28.57 30.37
C LEU A 537 21.99 -29.11 31.63
N SER A 538 22.77 -30.18 31.51
CA SER A 538 23.50 -30.79 32.63
C SER A 538 24.60 -29.92 33.23
N ASN A 539 25.07 -28.92 32.48
CA ASN A 539 26.21 -28.06 32.83
C ASN A 539 25.79 -26.60 33.08
N VAL A 540 24.49 -26.29 32.99
CA VAL A 540 23.97 -24.96 33.31
C VAL A 540 24.06 -24.76 34.82
N THR A 541 24.79 -23.73 35.26
CA THR A 541 24.87 -23.32 36.67
C THR A 541 24.09 -22.03 36.92
N ASP A 542 23.77 -21.74 38.19
CA ASP A 542 23.07 -20.51 38.58
C ASP A 542 23.86 -19.26 38.16
N GLU A 543 25.19 -19.30 38.22
CA GLU A 543 26.05 -18.18 37.80
C GLU A 543 26.00 -17.95 36.28
N LEU A 544 25.85 -19.02 35.49
CA LEU A 544 25.69 -18.92 34.04
C LEU A 544 24.33 -18.30 33.71
N ILE A 545 23.26 -18.78 34.34
CA ILE A 545 21.91 -18.22 34.19
C ILE A 545 21.92 -16.73 34.51
N GLU A 546 22.48 -16.35 35.66
CA GLU A 546 22.51 -14.95 36.09
C GLU A 546 23.30 -14.07 35.11
N ARG A 547 24.41 -14.57 34.55
CA ARG A 547 25.21 -13.81 33.61
C ARG A 547 24.52 -13.52 32.28
N ASP A 548 23.72 -14.44 31.77
CA ASP A 548 22.91 -14.23 30.55
C ASP A 548 21.65 -13.41 30.85
N TRP A 549 21.05 -13.62 32.02
CA TRP A 549 19.81 -12.98 32.48
C TRP A 549 20.00 -11.48 32.75
N ARG A 550 21.00 -11.11 33.55
CA ARG A 550 21.22 -9.73 34.01
C ARG A 550 21.23 -8.67 32.91
N PRO A 551 22.07 -8.77 31.85
CA PRO A 551 22.16 -7.72 30.84
C PRO A 551 20.87 -7.57 30.05
N LYS A 552 20.12 -8.67 29.83
CA LYS A 552 18.87 -8.67 29.06
C LYS A 552 17.68 -8.23 29.91
N VAL A 553 17.41 -8.94 31.00
CA VAL A 553 16.17 -8.78 31.77
C VAL A 553 16.23 -7.54 32.67
N HIS A 554 17.22 -7.47 33.56
CA HIS A 554 17.36 -6.29 34.43
C HIS A 554 17.69 -5.03 33.62
N GLY A 555 18.50 -5.18 32.57
CA GLY A 555 18.80 -4.08 31.66
C GLY A 555 17.54 -3.48 31.01
N ALA A 556 16.68 -4.31 30.40
CA ALA A 556 15.42 -3.85 29.83
C ALA A 556 14.48 -3.23 30.87
N TRP A 557 14.40 -3.82 32.07
CA TRP A 557 13.57 -3.28 33.15
C TRP A 557 14.04 -1.89 33.61
N HIS A 558 15.35 -1.70 33.82
CA HIS A 558 15.90 -0.41 34.19
C HIS A 558 15.74 0.64 33.09
N LEU A 559 15.93 0.27 31.82
CA LEU A 559 15.65 1.15 30.68
C LEU A 559 14.18 1.58 30.65
N HIS A 560 13.26 0.65 30.89
CA HIS A 560 11.84 0.98 30.98
C HIS A 560 11.55 1.99 32.08
N GLN A 561 12.06 1.77 33.28
CA GLN A 561 11.87 2.71 34.39
C GLN A 561 12.47 4.10 34.08
N ALA A 562 13.66 4.15 33.49
CA ALA A 562 14.34 5.40 33.17
C ALA A 562 13.70 6.19 32.02
N THR A 563 12.93 5.52 31.15
CA THR A 563 12.37 6.13 29.93
C THR A 563 10.85 6.15 29.88
N ALA A 564 10.16 5.69 30.92
CA ALA A 564 8.69 5.57 30.94
C ALA A 564 7.95 6.90 30.70
N THR A 565 8.54 8.03 31.10
CA THR A 565 7.96 9.37 30.91
C THR A 565 8.50 10.11 29.68
N GLN A 566 9.39 9.48 28.91
CA GLN A 566 9.96 10.08 27.70
C GLN A 566 9.01 9.87 26.51
N PRO A 567 8.93 10.82 25.57
CA PRO A 567 8.03 10.73 24.43
C PRO A 567 8.65 9.87 23.31
N LEU A 568 8.87 8.58 23.63
CA LEU A 568 9.46 7.61 22.73
C LEU A 568 8.52 7.36 21.53
N ASP A 569 9.11 7.32 20.34
CA ASP A 569 8.46 6.81 19.13
C ASP A 569 8.58 5.27 19.11
N TRP A 570 9.70 4.71 19.58
CA TRP A 570 9.93 3.26 19.64
C TRP A 570 10.83 2.81 20.81
N PHE A 571 10.64 1.56 21.25
CA PHE A 571 11.51 0.85 22.19
C PHE A 571 11.78 -0.55 21.65
N ALA A 572 12.97 -0.78 21.11
CA ALA A 572 13.34 -2.03 20.48
C ALA A 572 14.22 -2.88 21.40
N VAL A 573 13.93 -4.17 21.51
CA VAL A 573 14.80 -5.14 22.19
C VAL A 573 15.26 -6.20 21.20
N PHE A 574 16.56 -6.50 21.22
CA PHE A 574 17.12 -7.58 20.42
C PHE A 574 17.01 -8.89 21.19
N SER A 575 16.07 -9.71 20.74
CA SER A 575 15.88 -11.09 21.15
C SER A 575 16.67 -12.02 20.22
N SER A 576 16.43 -13.33 20.30
CA SER A 576 17.08 -14.31 19.45
C SER A 576 16.14 -15.41 19.01
N ALA A 577 16.31 -15.85 17.76
CA ALA A 577 15.63 -17.04 17.24
C ALA A 577 15.88 -18.30 18.08
N ALA A 578 16.97 -18.35 18.87
CA ALA A 578 17.23 -19.42 19.82
C ALA A 578 16.10 -19.61 20.85
N ALA A 579 15.45 -18.52 21.28
CA ALA A 579 14.30 -18.56 22.17
C ALA A 579 13.03 -19.06 21.48
N LEU A 580 12.86 -18.68 20.21
CA LEU A 580 11.72 -19.10 19.40
C LEU A 580 11.78 -20.60 19.07
N LEU A 581 12.97 -21.08 18.70
CA LEU A 581 13.20 -22.39 18.08
C LEU A 581 13.75 -23.46 19.04
N GLY A 582 14.35 -23.03 20.15
CA GLY A 582 14.98 -23.91 21.14
C GLY A 582 16.29 -24.47 20.64
N SER A 583 17.31 -23.62 20.52
CA SER A 583 18.66 -24.04 20.14
C SER A 583 19.31 -24.84 21.27
N PRO A 584 19.78 -26.08 21.03
CA PRO A 584 20.52 -26.85 22.01
C PRO A 584 21.75 -26.10 22.54
N GLY A 585 22.01 -26.21 23.84
CA GLY A 585 23.09 -25.52 24.55
C GLY A 585 22.76 -24.09 24.95
N GLN A 586 21.60 -23.54 24.58
CA GLN A 586 21.28 -22.12 24.81
C GLN A 586 20.17 -21.92 25.84
N GLY A 587 19.98 -22.83 26.79
CA GLY A 587 18.85 -22.83 27.73
C GLY A 587 18.69 -21.53 28.52
N ALA A 588 19.77 -21.07 29.17
CA ALA A 588 19.80 -19.81 29.93
C ALA A 588 19.54 -18.58 29.03
N TYR A 589 20.24 -18.50 27.90
CA TYR A 589 20.10 -17.42 26.93
C TYR A 589 18.68 -17.37 26.32
N ALA A 590 18.11 -18.52 25.96
CA ALA A 590 16.75 -18.64 25.42
C ALA A 590 15.70 -18.20 26.45
N ALA A 591 15.92 -18.50 27.74
CA ALA A 591 15.05 -18.07 28.82
C ALA A 591 15.04 -16.54 28.97
N ALA A 592 16.21 -15.91 29.00
CA ALA A 592 16.34 -14.45 29.09
C ALA A 592 15.70 -13.73 27.89
N ASN A 593 15.86 -14.27 26.68
CA ASN A 593 15.22 -13.74 25.47
C ASN A 593 13.70 -13.92 25.48
N SER A 594 13.19 -15.07 25.93
CA SER A 594 11.73 -15.29 26.04
C SER A 594 11.08 -14.33 27.04
N TRP A 595 11.79 -13.98 28.11
CA TRP A 595 11.34 -12.94 29.02
C TRP A 595 11.24 -11.58 28.32
N LEU A 596 12.25 -11.20 27.51
CA LEU A 596 12.22 -9.97 26.72
C LEU A 596 11.04 -9.92 25.74
N ASP A 597 10.76 -11.05 25.07
CA ASP A 597 9.66 -11.17 24.12
C ASP A 597 8.30 -10.90 24.81
N ALA A 598 8.09 -11.48 25.99
CA ALA A 598 6.90 -11.24 26.80
C ALA A 598 6.86 -9.83 27.42
N PHE A 599 8.02 -9.29 27.82
CA PHE A 599 8.15 -7.94 28.34
C PHE A 599 7.68 -6.88 27.34
N VAL A 600 7.99 -7.05 26.06
CA VAL A 600 7.49 -6.16 25.01
C VAL A 600 5.96 -6.17 24.94
N GLN A 601 5.34 -7.36 24.96
CA GLN A 601 3.89 -7.50 24.99
C GLN A 601 3.28 -6.84 26.23
N TRP A 602 3.85 -7.10 27.42
CA TRP A 602 3.46 -6.49 28.69
C TRP A 602 3.54 -4.95 28.67
N ARG A 603 4.59 -4.41 28.04
CA ARG A 603 4.83 -2.97 27.93
C ARG A 603 3.83 -2.31 26.97
N ARG A 604 3.48 -2.98 25.87
CA ARG A 604 2.45 -2.52 24.91
C ARG A 604 1.05 -2.50 25.49
N VAL A 605 0.67 -3.49 26.31
CA VAL A 605 -0.64 -3.50 27.01
C VAL A 605 -0.80 -2.26 27.91
N ARG A 606 0.30 -1.64 28.35
CA ARG A 606 0.33 -0.38 29.12
C ARG A 606 0.36 0.87 28.25
N GLY A 607 0.17 0.74 26.94
CA GLY A 607 0.16 1.86 26.01
C GLY A 607 1.53 2.44 25.68
N LEU A 608 2.62 1.77 26.06
CA LEU A 608 3.98 2.24 25.78
C LEU A 608 4.58 1.51 24.55
N PRO A 609 5.28 2.20 23.64
CA PRO A 609 5.72 1.64 22.35
C PRO A 609 6.83 0.62 22.54
N ALA A 610 6.69 -0.62 22.07
CA ALA A 610 7.75 -1.62 22.20
C ALA A 610 7.71 -2.67 21.07
N THR A 611 8.88 -3.15 20.67
CA THR A 611 9.08 -4.19 19.65
C THR A 611 10.23 -5.12 20.03
N ALA A 612 10.02 -6.43 19.92
CA ALA A 612 11.04 -7.46 20.08
C ALA A 612 11.35 -8.08 18.72
N ILE A 613 12.65 -8.19 18.40
CA ILE A 613 13.12 -8.83 17.18
C ILE A 613 13.99 -10.02 17.55
N ALA A 614 13.47 -11.22 17.32
CA ALA A 614 14.19 -12.48 17.49
C ALA A 614 15.05 -12.73 16.25
N TRP A 615 16.29 -12.23 16.30
CA TRP A 615 17.24 -12.33 15.19
C TRP A 615 17.80 -13.76 15.03
N GLY A 616 17.92 -14.17 13.76
CA GLY A 616 18.82 -15.25 13.35
C GLY A 616 20.29 -14.83 13.36
N PRO A 617 21.20 -15.69 12.89
CA PRO A 617 22.63 -15.36 12.82
C PRO A 617 22.90 -14.25 11.79
N TRP A 618 23.73 -13.27 12.17
CA TRP A 618 24.21 -12.19 11.28
C TRP A 618 25.60 -12.51 10.72
N ALA A 619 25.82 -12.21 9.44
CA ALA A 619 27.11 -12.27 8.80
C ALA A 619 27.96 -11.04 9.15
N GLU A 620 29.29 -11.19 9.18
CA GLU A 620 30.31 -10.11 9.23
C GLU A 620 30.31 -9.20 10.48
N VAL A 621 29.18 -9.10 11.19
CA VAL A 621 28.96 -8.20 12.31
C VAL A 621 28.37 -9.00 13.49
N GLY A 622 28.93 -8.77 14.67
CA GLY A 622 28.54 -9.51 15.88
C GLY A 622 29.10 -10.94 15.90
N ARG A 623 28.54 -11.79 16.78
CA ARG A 623 29.07 -13.13 17.08
C ARG A 623 28.90 -14.14 15.92
N GLY A 624 27.96 -13.92 15.00
CA GLY A 624 27.71 -14.81 13.86
C GLY A 624 28.85 -14.82 12.83
N ALA A 625 29.68 -13.77 12.80
CA ALA A 625 30.88 -13.71 11.97
C ALA A 625 31.86 -14.88 12.25
N HIS A 626 31.92 -15.39 13.49
CA HIS A 626 32.75 -16.55 13.84
C HIS A 626 32.11 -17.91 13.52
N LEU A 627 30.79 -17.95 13.30
CA LEU A 627 30.07 -19.15 12.87
C LEU A 627 30.12 -19.33 11.34
N ALA A 628 30.45 -18.27 10.59
CA ALA A 628 30.51 -18.26 9.13
C ALA A 628 31.63 -19.15 8.55
N GLU A 629 32.65 -19.45 9.35
CA GLU A 629 33.76 -20.31 8.94
C GLU A 629 33.42 -21.81 8.99
N ASN A 630 32.31 -22.22 9.64
CA ASN A 630 32.08 -23.64 10.00
C ASN A 630 30.67 -24.21 9.68
N ALA A 631 29.78 -23.51 8.98
CA ALA A 631 28.41 -24.04 8.75
C ALA A 631 27.79 -23.69 7.38
N ASP A 632 27.09 -24.66 6.78
CA ASP A 632 26.14 -24.53 5.64
C ASP A 632 24.88 -23.69 6.00
N THR A 633 25.00 -22.71 6.91
CA THR A 633 23.86 -21.93 7.41
C THR A 633 23.81 -20.56 6.76
N THR A 634 22.73 -20.27 6.03
CA THR A 634 22.46 -18.92 5.52
C THR A 634 22.37 -17.93 6.67
N MET A 635 23.04 -16.79 6.54
CA MET A 635 23.09 -15.72 7.55
C MET A 635 22.46 -14.43 7.01
N ILE A 636 22.04 -13.58 7.93
CA ILE A 636 21.47 -12.26 7.63
C ILE A 636 22.62 -11.30 7.31
N ALA A 637 22.58 -10.66 6.14
CA ALA A 637 23.57 -9.63 5.81
C ALA A 637 23.36 -8.36 6.67
N PRO A 638 24.41 -7.61 7.03
CA PRO A 638 24.25 -6.41 7.86
C PRO A 638 23.25 -5.38 7.31
N ASP A 639 23.33 -5.03 6.02
CA ASP A 639 22.41 -4.07 5.40
C ASP A 639 20.98 -4.62 5.29
N GLU A 640 20.81 -5.93 5.10
CA GLU A 640 19.50 -6.59 5.13
C GLU A 640 18.87 -6.45 6.53
N GLY A 641 19.66 -6.71 7.58
CA GLY A 641 19.21 -6.58 8.95
C GLY A 641 18.90 -5.13 9.35
N ALA A 642 19.66 -4.15 8.87
CA ALA A 642 19.36 -2.73 9.05
C ALA A 642 18.04 -2.33 8.38
N TYR A 643 17.82 -2.74 7.14
CA TYR A 643 16.56 -2.53 6.43
C TYR A 643 15.38 -3.17 7.16
N ALA A 644 15.52 -4.42 7.61
CA ALA A 644 14.50 -5.13 8.35
C ALA A 644 14.20 -4.46 9.70
N PHE A 645 15.22 -3.97 10.40
CA PHE A 645 15.06 -3.21 11.65
C PHE A 645 14.21 -1.97 11.44
N GLU A 646 14.55 -1.11 10.47
CA GLU A 646 13.80 0.10 10.15
C GLU A 646 12.36 -0.24 9.70
N ALA A 647 12.18 -1.23 8.83
CA ALA A 647 10.88 -1.67 8.37
C ALA A 647 9.97 -2.13 9.52
N LEU A 648 10.51 -2.89 10.48
CA LEU A 648 9.79 -3.35 11.66
C LEU A 648 9.41 -2.20 12.61
N LEU A 649 10.26 -1.17 12.74
CA LEU A 649 9.95 0.02 13.53
C LEU A 649 8.84 0.89 12.93
N ARG A 650 8.62 0.80 11.61
CA ARG A 650 7.53 1.48 10.90
C ARG A 650 6.18 0.76 11.01
N HIS A 651 6.10 -0.34 11.77
CA HIS A 651 4.88 -1.12 11.95
C HIS A 651 4.57 -1.32 13.42
N THR A 652 3.28 -1.50 13.73
CA THR A 652 2.75 -1.76 15.07
C THR A 652 3.04 -3.18 15.57
N ARG A 653 3.86 -3.97 14.87
CA ARG A 653 4.12 -5.38 15.22
C ARG A 653 4.99 -5.49 16.47
N ALA A 654 4.47 -6.18 17.49
CA ALA A 654 5.13 -6.32 18.78
C ALA A 654 6.31 -7.31 18.77
N TYR A 655 6.18 -8.44 18.07
CA TYR A 655 7.16 -9.52 18.08
C TYR A 655 7.38 -10.05 16.67
N SER A 656 8.64 -10.13 16.26
CA SER A 656 9.05 -10.62 14.94
C SER A 656 10.23 -11.57 15.07
N GLY A 657 10.12 -12.76 14.48
CA GLY A 657 11.29 -13.62 14.20
C GLY A 657 11.84 -13.30 12.82
N TYR A 658 13.07 -12.79 12.74
CA TYR A 658 13.73 -12.52 11.46
C TYR A 658 14.87 -13.53 11.26
N VAL A 659 14.59 -14.56 10.45
CA VAL A 659 15.49 -15.70 10.24
C VAL A 659 15.48 -16.14 8.78
N PRO A 660 16.61 -16.64 8.24
CA PRO A 660 16.61 -17.36 6.97
C PRO A 660 15.78 -18.65 7.07
N VAL A 661 14.70 -18.75 6.28
CA VAL A 661 13.78 -19.89 6.27
C VAL A 661 14.11 -20.90 5.17
N VAL A 662 14.51 -20.43 4.00
CA VAL A 662 14.78 -21.27 2.83
C VAL A 662 16.10 -22.01 3.01
N GLY A 663 16.07 -23.34 2.87
CA GLY A 663 17.28 -24.18 2.94
C GLY A 663 17.81 -24.43 4.36
N SER A 664 17.05 -24.08 5.40
CA SER A 664 17.47 -24.18 6.81
C SER A 664 17.23 -25.59 7.40
N PRO A 665 18.27 -26.42 7.61
CA PRO A 665 18.10 -27.81 8.07
C PRO A 665 17.50 -27.91 9.47
N TRP A 666 17.74 -26.90 10.31
CA TRP A 666 17.21 -26.83 11.66
C TRP A 666 15.68 -26.66 11.70
N LEU A 667 15.09 -26.00 10.71
CA LEU A 667 13.64 -25.79 10.65
C LEU A 667 12.93 -27.09 10.25
N THR A 668 13.52 -27.84 9.30
CA THR A 668 13.09 -29.19 8.95
C THR A 668 13.17 -30.13 10.15
N ALA A 669 14.26 -30.06 10.92
CA ALA A 669 14.43 -30.85 12.13
C ALA A 669 13.42 -30.47 13.23
N LEU A 670 13.10 -29.17 13.37
CA LEU A 670 12.06 -28.70 14.29
C LEU A 670 10.66 -29.17 13.87
N ALA A 671 10.31 -29.07 12.59
CA ALA A 671 9.05 -29.58 12.08
C ALA A 671 8.92 -31.08 12.33
N ALA A 672 9.96 -31.86 12.01
CA ALA A 672 9.97 -33.32 12.21
C ALA A 672 9.72 -33.76 13.67
N ARG A 673 10.07 -32.93 14.66
CA ARG A 673 9.92 -33.26 16.08
C ARG A 673 8.72 -32.61 16.78
N SER A 674 8.12 -31.56 16.20
CA SER A 674 7.17 -30.71 16.89
C SER A 674 6.04 -30.21 16.00
N ARG A 675 4.80 -30.37 16.46
CA ARG A 675 3.59 -29.81 15.82
C ARG A 675 3.60 -28.28 15.74
N PHE A 676 4.38 -27.61 16.59
CA PHE A 676 4.55 -26.17 16.54
C PHE A 676 5.03 -25.68 15.16
N ALA A 677 5.93 -26.41 14.50
CA ALA A 677 6.48 -26.04 13.20
C ALA A 677 5.89 -26.86 12.04
N GLU A 678 4.69 -27.42 12.20
CA GLU A 678 4.13 -28.35 11.21
C GLU A 678 3.96 -27.73 9.80
N GLY A 679 3.74 -26.41 9.73
CA GLY A 679 3.69 -25.65 8.48
C GLY A 679 4.99 -25.65 7.66
N PHE A 680 6.06 -26.24 8.18
CA PHE A 680 7.37 -26.37 7.53
C PHE A 680 7.78 -27.83 7.20
N HIS A 681 6.90 -28.83 7.38
CA HIS A 681 7.19 -30.23 7.03
C HIS A 681 7.48 -30.47 5.53
N SER A 682 7.07 -29.57 4.65
CA SER A 682 7.45 -29.54 3.24
C SER A 682 8.09 -28.20 2.90
N PRO A 683 9.39 -28.15 2.55
CA PRO A 683 10.07 -26.91 2.17
C PRO A 683 9.53 -26.27 0.88
N THR A 684 8.60 -26.92 0.19
CA THR A 684 7.96 -26.46 -1.05
C THR A 684 6.65 -25.69 -0.83
N ARG A 685 6.08 -25.68 0.39
CA ARG A 685 4.65 -25.37 0.58
C ARG A 685 4.26 -24.01 1.15
N ASN A 686 5.21 -23.22 1.67
CA ASN A 686 4.91 -21.87 2.17
C ASN A 686 5.95 -20.85 1.71
N ARG A 687 5.65 -20.14 0.62
CA ARG A 687 6.48 -19.03 0.13
C ARG A 687 6.10 -17.74 0.87
N PRO A 688 7.06 -16.86 1.18
CA PRO A 688 6.74 -15.54 1.73
C PRO A 688 5.86 -14.78 0.72
N GLY A 689 4.66 -14.38 1.16
CA GLY A 689 3.65 -13.68 0.35
C GLY A 689 2.38 -14.47 0.02
N GLU A 690 2.23 -15.71 0.51
CA GLU A 690 0.98 -16.49 0.32
C GLU A 690 -0.12 -16.04 1.30
N SER A 691 -1.36 -15.92 0.79
CA SER A 691 -2.49 -15.44 1.59
C SER A 691 -2.93 -16.48 2.64
N THR A 692 -3.64 -16.02 3.67
CA THR A 692 -4.34 -16.87 4.66
C THR A 692 -5.27 -17.89 4.01
N PHE A 693 -5.97 -17.53 2.93
CA PHE A 693 -6.87 -18.45 2.23
C PHE A 693 -6.11 -19.60 1.55
N ARG A 694 -4.94 -19.33 0.95
CA ARG A 694 -4.13 -20.37 0.29
C ARG A 694 -3.61 -21.38 1.31
N GLY A 695 -3.22 -20.92 2.50
CA GLY A 695 -2.85 -21.79 3.62
C GLY A 695 -4.00 -22.70 4.04
N GLU A 696 -5.18 -22.12 4.32
CA GLU A 696 -6.40 -22.88 4.66
C GLU A 696 -6.78 -23.91 3.58
N LEU A 697 -6.67 -23.52 2.30
CA LEU A 697 -7.02 -24.40 1.18
C LEU A 697 -6.07 -25.61 1.11
N LEU A 698 -4.77 -25.42 1.36
CA LEU A 698 -3.77 -26.48 1.33
C LEU A 698 -3.88 -27.48 2.51
N GLU A 699 -4.58 -27.11 3.58
CA GLU A 699 -4.90 -27.98 4.72
C GLU A 699 -6.11 -28.89 4.46
N LEU A 700 -6.95 -28.56 3.47
CA LEU A 700 -8.12 -29.37 3.09
C LEU A 700 -7.74 -30.52 2.14
N ALA A 701 -8.55 -31.58 2.16
CA ALA A 701 -8.44 -32.65 1.17
C ALA A 701 -8.75 -32.12 -0.25
N LEU A 702 -8.11 -32.67 -1.28
CA LEU A 702 -8.23 -32.19 -2.67
C LEU A 702 -9.69 -32.19 -3.16
N GLU A 703 -10.52 -33.11 -2.64
CA GLU A 703 -11.94 -33.23 -2.95
C GLU A 703 -12.77 -32.04 -2.42
N GLU A 704 -12.30 -31.36 -1.39
CA GLU A 704 -12.97 -30.21 -0.75
C GLU A 704 -12.58 -28.87 -1.39
N TRP A 705 -11.50 -28.84 -2.18
CA TRP A 705 -10.99 -27.62 -2.82
C TRP A 705 -12.01 -26.94 -3.73
N PRO A 706 -12.75 -27.65 -4.61
CA PRO A 706 -13.72 -27.00 -5.49
C PRO A 706 -14.81 -26.28 -4.71
N GLY A 707 -15.29 -26.87 -3.61
CA GLY A 707 -16.31 -26.25 -2.75
C GLY A 707 -15.81 -24.97 -2.09
N ARG A 708 -14.58 -25.00 -1.55
CA ARG A 708 -13.98 -23.84 -0.88
C ARG A 708 -13.64 -22.71 -1.87
N LEU A 709 -13.10 -23.04 -3.04
CA LEU A 709 -12.80 -22.07 -4.10
C LEU A 709 -14.06 -21.46 -4.71
N ARG A 710 -15.13 -22.25 -4.92
CA ARG A 710 -16.43 -21.71 -5.36
C ARG A 710 -16.97 -20.70 -4.37
N ARG A 711 -16.90 -21.00 -3.07
CA ARG A 711 -17.33 -20.07 -2.02
C ARG A 711 -16.52 -18.78 -2.04
N LEU A 712 -15.18 -18.86 -2.13
CA LEU A 712 -14.34 -17.67 -2.27
C LEU A 712 -14.74 -16.84 -3.49
N ILE A 713 -14.84 -17.45 -4.67
CA ILE A 713 -15.17 -16.75 -5.91
C ILE A 713 -16.56 -16.12 -5.81
N SER A 714 -17.56 -16.85 -5.33
CA SER A 714 -18.92 -16.32 -5.10
C SER A 714 -18.93 -15.14 -4.13
N GLU A 715 -18.18 -15.21 -3.02
CA GLU A 715 -18.05 -14.12 -2.05
C GLU A 715 -17.37 -12.89 -2.67
N GLN A 716 -16.29 -13.08 -3.44
CA GLN A 716 -15.60 -11.97 -4.12
C GLN A 716 -16.47 -11.31 -5.18
N ILE A 717 -17.20 -12.10 -5.98
CA ILE A 717 -18.13 -11.58 -6.99
C ILE A 717 -19.29 -10.87 -6.32
N ALA A 718 -19.81 -11.40 -5.21
CA ALA A 718 -20.88 -10.76 -4.47
C ALA A 718 -20.48 -9.39 -3.94
N VAL A 719 -19.21 -9.22 -3.54
CA VAL A 719 -18.67 -7.91 -3.15
C VAL A 719 -18.58 -6.96 -4.35
N ILE A 720 -18.15 -7.44 -5.52
CA ILE A 720 -18.02 -6.62 -6.74
C ILE A 720 -19.40 -6.18 -7.26
N LEU A 721 -20.35 -7.10 -7.33
CA LEU A 721 -21.69 -6.87 -7.88
C LEU A 721 -22.73 -6.40 -6.84
N ARG A 722 -22.37 -6.38 -5.55
CA ARG A 722 -23.27 -6.11 -4.40
C ARG A 722 -24.54 -6.98 -4.40
N ARG A 723 -24.44 -8.24 -4.85
CA ARG A 723 -25.53 -9.23 -4.87
C ARG A 723 -25.01 -10.66 -4.89
N SER A 724 -25.80 -11.62 -4.42
CA SER A 724 -25.48 -13.05 -4.56
C SER A 724 -25.53 -13.48 -6.03
N VAL A 725 -24.66 -14.43 -6.40
CA VAL A 725 -24.58 -15.00 -7.74
C VAL A 725 -24.80 -16.51 -7.71
N ASP A 726 -25.48 -17.02 -8.72
CA ASP A 726 -25.61 -18.47 -8.96
C ASP A 726 -24.28 -18.98 -9.54
N PRO A 727 -23.65 -20.01 -8.94
CA PRO A 727 -22.37 -20.51 -9.40
C PRO A 727 -22.35 -21.04 -10.84
N ASP A 728 -23.50 -21.44 -11.38
CA ASP A 728 -23.60 -22.12 -12.68
C ASP A 728 -24.02 -21.19 -13.82
N ARG A 729 -24.34 -19.94 -13.49
CA ARG A 729 -24.82 -18.97 -14.47
C ARG A 729 -23.67 -18.10 -15.01
N PRO A 730 -23.65 -17.78 -16.33
CA PRO A 730 -22.57 -16.98 -16.90
C PRO A 730 -22.40 -15.63 -16.22
N LEU A 731 -21.17 -15.28 -15.84
CA LEU A 731 -20.86 -14.04 -15.12
C LEU A 731 -21.12 -12.78 -15.96
N SER A 732 -21.07 -12.90 -17.29
CA SER A 732 -21.45 -11.85 -18.23
C SER A 732 -22.94 -11.46 -18.14
N GLU A 733 -23.84 -12.41 -17.81
CA GLU A 733 -25.26 -12.13 -17.60
C GLU A 733 -25.51 -11.35 -16.30
N TYR A 734 -24.59 -11.47 -15.33
CA TYR A 734 -24.60 -10.65 -14.13
C TYR A 734 -23.98 -9.26 -14.34
N GLY A 735 -23.66 -8.88 -15.58
CA GLY A 735 -23.11 -7.55 -15.89
C GLY A 735 -21.67 -7.37 -15.41
N LEU A 736 -20.93 -8.46 -15.18
CA LEU A 736 -19.50 -8.41 -14.90
C LEU A 736 -18.76 -8.03 -16.21
N ASP A 737 -18.33 -6.78 -16.31
CA ASP A 737 -17.60 -6.27 -17.48
C ASP A 737 -16.10 -6.69 -17.45
N SER A 738 -15.32 -6.25 -18.45
CA SER A 738 -13.89 -6.58 -18.54
C SER A 738 -13.04 -6.02 -17.39
N LEU A 739 -13.50 -4.97 -16.70
CA LEU A 739 -12.82 -4.40 -15.53
C LEU A 739 -13.25 -5.10 -14.24
N GLY A 740 -14.52 -5.47 -14.10
CA GLY A 740 -15.01 -6.31 -13.00
C GLY A 740 -14.37 -7.70 -13.01
N ASN A 741 -14.15 -8.29 -14.18
CA ASN A 741 -13.36 -9.53 -14.33
C ASN A 741 -11.91 -9.35 -13.89
N LEU A 742 -11.32 -8.18 -14.17
CA LEU A 742 -9.97 -7.87 -13.71
C LEU A 742 -9.92 -7.69 -12.20
N GLU A 743 -10.89 -6.99 -11.60
CA GLU A 743 -10.98 -6.84 -10.14
C GLU A 743 -11.10 -8.21 -9.46
N LEU A 744 -12.00 -9.06 -9.96
CA LEU A 744 -12.16 -10.42 -9.50
C LEU A 744 -10.84 -11.17 -9.60
N ARG A 745 -10.18 -11.10 -10.77
CA ARG A 745 -8.91 -11.76 -10.99
C ARG A 745 -7.85 -11.27 -10.01
N THR A 746 -7.60 -9.97 -9.89
CA THR A 746 -6.57 -9.44 -8.99
C THR A 746 -6.83 -9.90 -7.55
N ARG A 747 -8.09 -9.92 -7.10
CA ARG A 747 -8.44 -10.43 -5.77
C ARG A 747 -8.17 -11.92 -5.62
N ILE A 748 -8.60 -12.73 -6.58
CA ILE A 748 -8.34 -14.17 -6.58
C ILE A 748 -6.85 -14.47 -6.71
N GLU A 749 -6.08 -13.72 -7.50
CA GLU A 749 -4.63 -13.85 -7.63
C GLU A 749 -3.93 -13.48 -6.31
N THR A 750 -4.43 -12.47 -5.59
CA THR A 750 -3.91 -12.05 -4.28
C THR A 750 -4.19 -13.12 -3.22
N GLU A 751 -5.39 -13.71 -3.22
CA GLU A 751 -5.78 -14.75 -2.26
C GLU A 751 -5.20 -16.13 -2.63
N VAL A 752 -5.14 -16.50 -3.91
CA VAL A 752 -4.77 -17.85 -4.35
C VAL A 752 -3.30 -17.92 -4.79
N GLY A 753 -2.61 -16.80 -5.06
CA GLY A 753 -1.20 -16.79 -5.46
C GLY A 753 -0.93 -17.39 -6.85
N ILE A 754 -1.95 -17.52 -7.71
CA ILE A 754 -1.85 -18.03 -9.08
C ILE A 754 -2.38 -17.00 -10.06
N ARG A 755 -1.55 -16.62 -11.03
CA ARG A 755 -1.97 -15.78 -12.16
C ARG A 755 -2.97 -16.52 -13.05
N CYS A 756 -4.07 -15.85 -13.38
CA CYS A 756 -5.16 -16.41 -14.19
C CYS A 756 -5.20 -15.78 -15.58
N SER A 757 -5.54 -16.59 -16.59
CA SER A 757 -5.70 -16.13 -17.98
C SER A 757 -7.02 -15.36 -18.17
N PRO A 758 -7.09 -14.35 -19.06
CA PRO A 758 -8.30 -13.56 -19.32
C PRO A 758 -9.48 -14.34 -19.94
N THR A 759 -9.25 -15.52 -20.51
CA THR A 759 -10.23 -16.28 -21.31
C THR A 759 -11.09 -17.26 -20.51
N ASP A 760 -10.81 -17.47 -19.23
CA ASP A 760 -11.24 -18.69 -18.51
C ASP A 760 -12.32 -18.43 -17.45
N VAL A 761 -12.89 -17.21 -17.39
CA VAL A 761 -13.88 -16.79 -16.38
C VAL A 761 -15.29 -16.75 -17.00
N THR A 762 -15.91 -17.92 -17.18
CA THR A 762 -17.28 -18.07 -17.69
C THR A 762 -18.31 -18.16 -16.56
N THR A 763 -18.13 -19.12 -15.65
CA THR A 763 -18.97 -19.33 -14.46
C THR A 763 -18.10 -19.43 -13.20
N VAL A 764 -18.71 -19.35 -12.01
CA VAL A 764 -17.98 -19.56 -10.74
C VAL A 764 -17.45 -20.99 -10.67
N ARG A 765 -18.25 -21.95 -11.15
CA ARG A 765 -17.88 -23.36 -11.20
C ARG A 765 -16.64 -23.59 -12.05
N ASP A 766 -16.68 -23.14 -13.30
CA ASP A 766 -15.57 -23.34 -14.25
C ASP A 766 -14.29 -22.70 -13.74
N PHE A 767 -14.40 -21.51 -13.15
CA PHE A 767 -13.24 -20.81 -12.63
C PHE A 767 -12.64 -21.49 -11.39
N ALA A 768 -13.48 -22.02 -10.49
CA ALA A 768 -13.02 -22.80 -9.35
C ALA A 768 -12.33 -24.10 -9.78
N ASP A 769 -12.93 -24.82 -10.74
CA ASP A 769 -12.39 -26.07 -11.25
C ASP A 769 -11.04 -25.83 -11.98
N TYR A 770 -10.93 -24.75 -12.76
CA TYR A 770 -9.66 -24.30 -13.35
C TYR A 770 -8.59 -23.99 -12.30
N LEU A 771 -8.93 -23.26 -11.24
CA LEU A 771 -7.99 -22.97 -10.16
C LEU A 771 -7.54 -24.24 -9.45
N CYS A 772 -8.45 -25.19 -9.20
CA CYS A 772 -8.11 -26.52 -8.69
C CYS A 772 -7.10 -27.22 -9.59
N GLU A 773 -7.34 -27.28 -10.91
CA GLU A 773 -6.43 -27.90 -11.86
C GLU A 773 -5.05 -27.21 -11.88
N LYS A 774 -5.01 -25.87 -11.90
CA LYS A 774 -3.75 -25.11 -11.89
C LYS A 774 -2.99 -25.27 -10.58
N LEU A 775 -3.69 -25.30 -9.44
CA LEU A 775 -3.09 -25.57 -8.14
C LEU A 775 -2.54 -27.00 -8.12
N ALA A 776 -3.33 -27.99 -8.49
CA ALA A 776 -2.93 -29.40 -8.52
C ALA A 776 -1.74 -29.64 -9.44
N VAL A 777 -1.74 -29.13 -10.68
CA VAL A 777 -0.61 -29.27 -11.61
C VAL A 777 0.66 -28.60 -11.09
N LYS A 778 0.53 -27.44 -10.44
CA LYS A 778 1.69 -26.74 -9.85
C LYS A 778 2.23 -27.46 -8.61
N GLU A 779 1.40 -28.23 -7.91
CA GLU A 779 1.81 -29.11 -6.81
C GLU A 779 2.34 -30.48 -7.30
N THR A 780 1.90 -30.99 -8.46
CA THR A 780 2.33 -32.29 -9.03
C THR A 780 3.60 -32.20 -9.89
N ILE A 781 3.88 -31.05 -10.51
CA ILE A 781 5.11 -30.77 -11.27
C ILE A 781 6.26 -30.32 -10.34
N ARG A 782 5.98 -30.13 -9.05
CA ARG A 782 6.95 -29.75 -8.00
C ARG A 782 7.14 -30.88 -7.01
#